data_AF-F1SS26-F1
#
_entry.id   AF-F1SS26-F1
#
_cell.length_a   1.000
_cell.length_b   1.000
_cell.length_c   1.000
_cell.angle_alpha   90.00
_cell.angle_beta   90.00
_cell.angle_gamma   90.00
#
_symmetry.space_group_name_H-M   'P 1'
#
loop_
_entity.id
_entity.type
_entity.pdbx_description
1 polymer ?
#
loop_
_entity_poly.entity_id
_entity_poly.type
_entity_poly.pdbx_seq_one_letter_code
_entity_poly.pdbx_strand_id
1 'polypeptide(L)'
;MGLAWGLSVLFLLHVCGSNRIPESGGDNSVFDIFELTGAARKGSGRRLVKGPDPSSPAFRIEDANLIPPVPDDKFQDLVDAVRAEKGFLLLASLRQMKKTRGTLLAVERKDHSGQVFSVVSNGKAGTLDLSLTVQGKQQVVSVEEALLATGQWKSITLFVQEDRAQLYIDCEKMENAELDVPIQSIFTRDLASIANLRIAKGGVNDNFQGVLQNVRFVFGTTPEDILRNKGCSSSTNVLLTLDNNVVNGSSPAIRTNYIGHKTKDLQAICGISCDELSSMVLELRGLRTIVTTLQDSIRKVTEENKELASELRRPPLCYHNGVQYRNNEEWTVDSCTECRCQNSVTICKKVSCPIMPCSNATVPDGECCPRCWPSDSADDGWSPWSEWTSCSVTCGNGIQQRGRSCDSLNNRCEGSSVQTRTCHIQECDKRFKQDGGWSHWSPWSSCSVTCGDGVITRIRLCNSPSPQMNGKPCEGEARETKACQRDACPINGGWGPWSPWDICSVTCGGGVQRRSRLCNNPAPQFGGKDCVGDETENQICNKQDCPIDGCLSNPCFAGAKCTSYPDGSWKCGACPPGYSGNGIQCEDVDECKEVPDACFNHNGEHRCKNTDPGYNCLPCPPRFTGSQPFGRSVEYATANKQVCKPRNPCTDGTHDCNKNAKCNYLGHYSDPMYRCECKPGYAGNGIICGEDTDLDGWPNEDLVCVANATYHCKKDNCPNLPNSGQEDYDKDGIGDACDDDDDNDKIPDDRDNCPFHYNPAQYDYDRDDVGDRCDNCPYNHNPDQADTDNNGEGDACAADIDGDGILNERDNCQYVYNVDQRDTDMDGVGDQCDNCPLEHNPDQLDSDSDRIGDTCDNNQDIDEDGHQNNLDNCPYVPNANQADHDKDGKGDACDHDDDNDGIPDDRDNCRLVPNPDQKDSDGDGRGDACKDDFDHDNVPDIDDICPENVDISETDFRRFQMIPLDPKGTSQNDPNWVVRHQGKELVQTVNCDPGLAVGYDEFNAVDFSGTFFINTERDDDYAGFVFGYQSSSRFYVVMWKQVTQSYWDTNPTRAQGYSGLSVKVVNSTTGPGEHLRNALWHTGNTPGQVRTLWHDPRHIGWKDFTAYRWRLSHRPKTGFIRVVMYEGKKIMADSGPIYDKTYAGGRLGLFVFSQEMVFFSDLKYECRDS
;
A
#
# COMPACT_ATOMS: atom_id res chain seq x y z
N MET A 1 -71.92 30.81 -27.29
CA MET A 1 -72.24 30.61 -28.73
C MET A 1 -71.03 29.90 -29.32
N GLY A 2 -71.06 28.58 -29.59
CA GLY A 2 -71.87 27.96 -30.63
C GLY A 2 -71.17 28.23 -31.98
N LEU A 3 -70.21 27.38 -32.39
CA LEU A 3 -70.37 26.19 -33.24
C LEU A 3 -70.59 26.50 -34.73
N ALA A 4 -70.00 25.61 -35.55
CA ALA A 4 -70.15 25.39 -36.99
C ALA A 4 -69.19 26.15 -37.92
N TRP A 5 -68.53 25.56 -38.93
CA TRP A 5 -68.25 24.17 -39.38
C TRP A 5 -67.48 24.31 -40.71
N GLY A 6 -66.66 23.32 -41.10
CA GLY A 6 -66.52 22.93 -42.52
C GLY A 6 -65.14 22.94 -43.19
N LEU A 7 -64.51 21.75 -43.19
CA LEU A 7 -63.99 20.98 -44.36
C LEU A 7 -62.76 21.44 -45.19
N SER A 8 -61.70 20.61 -45.05
CA SER A 8 -60.88 19.93 -46.07
C SER A 8 -59.93 20.69 -47.01
N VAL A 9 -58.61 20.39 -46.93
CA VAL A 9 -57.72 19.94 -48.04
C VAL A 9 -56.52 19.15 -47.48
N LEU A 10 -56.21 18.03 -48.13
CA LEU A 10 -55.08 17.11 -47.93
C LEU A 10 -53.95 17.37 -48.96
N PHE A 11 -52.71 17.03 -48.60
CA PHE A 11 -51.51 16.73 -49.44
C PHE A 11 -50.67 17.86 -50.08
N LEU A 12 -49.45 18.03 -49.53
CA LEU A 12 -48.11 18.19 -50.15
C LEU A 12 -47.14 18.68 -49.04
N LEU A 13 -46.53 17.82 -48.22
CA LEU A 13 -45.23 17.13 -48.37
C LEU A 13 -44.01 18.02 -48.69
N HIS A 14 -43.07 18.02 -47.72
CA HIS A 14 -41.62 18.31 -47.79
C HIS A 14 -41.16 19.78 -47.98
N VAL A 15 -40.55 20.39 -46.94
CA VAL A 15 -39.09 20.53 -46.69
C VAL A 15 -38.81 21.43 -45.46
N CYS A 16 -37.93 20.94 -44.56
CA CYS A 16 -37.09 21.57 -43.49
C CYS A 16 -37.58 22.78 -42.67
N GLY A 17 -37.41 22.90 -41.35
CA GLY A 17 -36.58 22.19 -40.36
C GLY A 17 -35.96 23.21 -39.40
N SER A 18 -36.08 23.04 -38.06
CA SER A 18 -35.04 23.30 -37.05
C SER A 18 -35.52 23.05 -35.61
N ASN A 19 -34.98 21.97 -35.04
CA ASN A 19 -34.50 21.75 -33.67
C ASN A 19 -35.11 22.53 -32.48
N ARG A 20 -35.89 21.81 -31.67
CA ARG A 20 -35.96 22.00 -30.21
C ARG A 20 -34.94 21.07 -29.54
N ILE A 21 -34.00 21.66 -28.81
CA ILE A 21 -33.15 20.98 -27.82
C ILE A 21 -34.02 20.74 -26.57
N PRO A 22 -34.11 19.53 -26.00
CA PRO A 22 -34.82 19.30 -24.74
C PRO A 22 -33.94 19.68 -23.53
N GLU A 23 -34.53 20.39 -22.57
CA GLU A 23 -33.98 20.59 -21.22
C GLU A 23 -33.79 19.23 -20.52
N SER A 24 -32.59 18.96 -20.03
CA SER A 24 -32.30 17.84 -19.11
C SER A 24 -31.28 18.29 -18.08
N GLY A 25 -31.77 18.69 -16.91
CA GLY A 25 -30.99 18.85 -15.68
C GLY A 25 -31.83 18.29 -14.54
N GLY A 26 -31.74 16.98 -14.32
CA GLY A 26 -32.37 16.28 -13.19
C GLY A 26 -31.29 15.83 -12.20
N ASP A 27 -31.59 15.92 -10.91
CA ASP A 27 -30.71 15.51 -9.80
C ASP A 27 -30.23 14.04 -9.95
N ASN A 28 -28.92 13.84 -10.06
CA ASN A 28 -28.28 12.53 -10.25
C ASN A 28 -27.98 11.77 -8.94
N SER A 29 -28.60 12.13 -7.81
CA SER A 29 -28.24 11.59 -6.49
C SER A 29 -29.12 10.43 -6.00
N VAL A 30 -30.28 10.16 -6.63
CA VAL A 30 -31.21 9.08 -6.21
C VAL A 30 -31.77 8.34 -7.42
N PHE A 31 -31.66 7.01 -7.41
CA PHE A 31 -32.14 6.12 -8.46
C PHE A 31 -33.19 5.14 -7.91
N ASP A 32 -34.49 5.39 -8.16
CA ASP A 32 -35.58 4.48 -7.80
C ASP A 32 -35.78 3.41 -8.87
N ILE A 33 -35.50 2.14 -8.53
CA ILE A 33 -35.49 1.04 -9.50
C ILE A 33 -36.90 0.73 -10.03
N PHE A 34 -37.95 0.97 -9.26
CA PHE A 34 -39.32 0.81 -9.77
C PHE A 34 -39.67 1.93 -10.76
N GLU A 35 -39.21 3.15 -10.56
CA GLU A 35 -39.40 4.22 -11.54
C GLU A 35 -38.61 3.96 -12.83
N LEU A 36 -37.35 3.56 -12.71
CA LEU A 36 -36.47 3.28 -13.84
C LEU A 36 -36.95 2.10 -14.71
N THR A 37 -37.52 1.06 -14.10
CA THR A 37 -38.12 -0.07 -14.83
C THR A 37 -39.50 0.26 -15.43
N GLY A 38 -40.02 1.48 -15.24
CA GLY A 38 -41.35 1.87 -15.70
C GLY A 38 -42.46 1.11 -14.98
N ALA A 39 -42.28 0.88 -13.67
CA ALA A 39 -43.05 -0.10 -12.92
C ALA A 39 -44.57 0.20 -12.81
N ALA A 40 -44.97 1.42 -13.15
CA ALA A 40 -46.37 1.86 -13.17
C ALA A 40 -47.19 1.38 -14.38
N ARG A 41 -46.57 0.75 -15.41
CA ARG A 41 -47.28 0.24 -16.60
C ARG A 41 -48.04 -1.05 -16.30
N LYS A 42 -49.31 -1.15 -16.77
CA LYS A 42 -50.16 -2.35 -16.62
C LYS A 42 -49.52 -3.57 -17.32
N GLY A 43 -49.49 -4.73 -16.64
CA GLY A 43 -49.15 -6.04 -17.25
C GLY A 43 -47.75 -6.60 -16.95
N SER A 44 -46.97 -6.00 -16.06
CA SER A 44 -45.56 -6.39 -15.82
C SER A 44 -45.33 -7.33 -14.61
N GLY A 45 -46.19 -8.32 -14.38
CA GLY A 45 -45.98 -9.34 -13.33
C GLY A 45 -45.91 -8.83 -11.88
N ARG A 46 -46.54 -7.71 -11.58
CA ARG A 46 -46.61 -7.11 -10.24
C ARG A 46 -47.92 -6.39 -10.05
N ARG A 47 -48.36 -6.27 -8.79
CA ARG A 47 -49.61 -5.62 -8.40
C ARG A 47 -49.38 -4.57 -7.33
N LEU A 48 -49.96 -3.38 -7.53
CA LEU A 48 -49.90 -2.30 -6.54
C LEU A 48 -50.67 -2.69 -5.27
N VAL A 49 -50.04 -2.50 -4.11
CA VAL A 49 -50.60 -2.77 -2.77
C VAL A 49 -50.27 -1.61 -1.82
N LYS A 50 -50.86 -1.61 -0.62
CA LYS A 50 -50.52 -0.62 0.42
C LYS A 50 -49.25 -1.06 1.16
N GLY A 51 -48.26 -0.17 1.23
CA GLY A 51 -47.03 -0.34 2.02
C GLY A 51 -47.04 0.50 3.31
N PRO A 52 -45.99 0.38 4.14
CA PRO A 52 -45.80 1.17 5.36
C PRO A 52 -45.65 2.68 5.08
N ASP A 53 -45.04 3.04 3.95
CA ASP A 53 -44.94 4.44 3.52
C ASP A 53 -46.15 4.83 2.66
N PRO A 54 -47.04 5.73 3.11
CA PRO A 54 -48.21 6.15 2.34
C PRO A 54 -47.86 7.08 1.16
N SER A 55 -46.64 7.62 1.11
CA SER A 55 -46.17 8.55 0.08
C SER A 55 -45.48 7.87 -1.11
N SER A 56 -45.22 6.56 -1.02
CA SER A 56 -44.55 5.77 -2.06
C SER A 56 -45.34 4.51 -2.44
N PRO A 57 -45.38 4.10 -3.73
CA PRO A 57 -46.09 2.88 -4.13
C PRO A 57 -45.37 1.59 -3.68
N ALA A 58 -46.12 0.63 -3.13
CA ALA A 58 -45.62 -0.72 -2.84
C ALA A 58 -46.13 -1.74 -3.86
N PHE A 59 -45.28 -2.68 -4.27
CA PHE A 59 -45.58 -3.66 -5.31
C PHE A 59 -45.46 -5.08 -4.77
N ARG A 60 -46.55 -5.85 -4.88
CA ARG A 60 -46.52 -7.30 -4.71
C ARG A 60 -46.01 -7.94 -6.00
N ILE A 61 -44.96 -8.74 -5.89
CA ILE A 61 -44.39 -9.45 -7.04
C ILE A 61 -45.25 -10.70 -7.33
N GLU A 62 -45.80 -10.79 -8.55
CA GLU A 62 -46.59 -11.94 -9.00
C GLU A 62 -45.77 -12.85 -9.94
N ASP A 63 -45.03 -12.25 -10.87
CA ASP A 63 -44.05 -12.91 -11.74
C ASP A 63 -42.89 -11.95 -12.06
N ALA A 64 -41.74 -12.19 -11.46
CA ALA A 64 -40.54 -11.36 -11.64
C ALA A 64 -40.00 -11.38 -13.08
N ASN A 65 -40.35 -12.37 -13.90
CA ASN A 65 -39.89 -12.46 -15.30
C ASN A 65 -40.55 -11.43 -16.21
N LEU A 66 -41.75 -10.97 -15.85
CA LEU A 66 -42.52 -9.97 -16.60
C LEU A 66 -42.14 -8.52 -16.20
N ILE A 67 -41.27 -8.36 -15.20
CA ILE A 67 -40.71 -7.05 -14.84
C ILE A 67 -39.57 -6.73 -15.82
N PRO A 68 -39.67 -5.64 -16.61
CA PRO A 68 -38.61 -5.27 -17.53
C PRO A 68 -37.34 -4.86 -16.77
N PRO A 69 -36.14 -5.09 -17.34
CA PRO A 69 -34.90 -4.59 -16.77
C PRO A 69 -34.85 -3.06 -16.81
N VAL A 70 -33.94 -2.48 -16.02
CA VAL A 70 -33.63 -1.04 -16.09
C VAL A 70 -33.06 -0.73 -17.49
N PRO A 71 -33.51 0.34 -18.18
CA PRO A 71 -32.97 0.75 -19.46
C PRO A 71 -31.45 0.97 -19.42
N ASP A 72 -30.74 0.58 -20.48
CA ASP A 72 -29.27 0.60 -20.55
C ASP A 72 -28.68 2.00 -20.25
N ASP A 73 -29.32 3.07 -20.73
CA ASP A 73 -28.90 4.46 -20.47
C ASP A 73 -28.99 4.82 -18.99
N LYS A 74 -30.07 4.43 -18.33
CA LYS A 74 -30.28 4.68 -16.90
C LYS A 74 -29.43 3.77 -16.02
N PHE A 75 -29.15 2.55 -16.47
CA PHE A 75 -28.23 1.66 -15.77
C PHE A 75 -26.79 2.16 -15.89
N GLN A 76 -26.40 2.74 -17.03
CA GLN A 76 -25.10 3.39 -17.18
C GLN A 76 -24.95 4.60 -16.24
N ASP A 77 -25.98 5.46 -16.14
CA ASP A 77 -25.98 6.58 -15.18
C ASP A 77 -25.75 6.10 -13.73
N LEU A 78 -26.37 4.99 -13.33
CA LEU A 78 -26.19 4.37 -12.02
C LEU A 78 -24.77 3.79 -11.85
N VAL A 79 -24.25 3.08 -12.85
CA VAL A 79 -22.88 2.52 -12.84
C VAL A 79 -21.85 3.63 -12.66
N ASP A 80 -22.02 4.75 -13.37
CA ASP A 80 -21.12 5.89 -13.26
C ASP A 80 -21.17 6.54 -11.86
N ALA A 81 -22.35 6.62 -11.23
CA ALA A 81 -22.51 7.09 -9.86
C ALA A 81 -21.83 6.15 -8.83
N VAL A 82 -22.01 4.84 -8.95
CA VAL A 82 -21.33 3.84 -8.10
C VAL A 82 -19.81 3.94 -8.21
N ARG A 83 -19.29 4.20 -9.41
CA ARG A 83 -17.85 4.37 -9.63
C ARG A 83 -17.32 5.70 -9.10
N ALA A 84 -18.09 6.78 -9.23
CA ALA A 84 -17.71 8.10 -8.76
C ALA A 84 -17.60 8.15 -7.23
N GLU A 85 -18.57 7.57 -6.52
CA GLU A 85 -18.61 7.51 -5.05
C GLU A 85 -17.89 6.27 -4.48
N LYS A 86 -17.35 5.41 -5.37
CA LYS A 86 -16.74 4.11 -5.05
C LYS A 86 -17.62 3.24 -4.14
N GLY A 87 -18.94 3.29 -4.32
CA GLY A 87 -19.89 2.73 -3.38
C GLY A 87 -21.31 3.17 -3.66
N PHE A 88 -22.27 2.68 -2.88
CA PHE A 88 -23.67 3.10 -2.91
C PHE A 88 -24.39 2.85 -1.58
N LEU A 89 -25.46 3.61 -1.36
CA LEU A 89 -26.47 3.30 -0.34
C LEU A 89 -27.70 2.71 -1.02
N LEU A 90 -28.07 1.48 -0.68
CA LEU A 90 -29.30 0.82 -1.13
C LEU A 90 -30.33 0.86 0.00
N LEU A 91 -31.45 1.53 -0.25
CA LEU A 91 -32.63 1.51 0.60
C LEU A 91 -33.64 0.53 0.01
N ALA A 92 -34.28 -0.27 0.86
CA ALA A 92 -35.45 -1.06 0.47
C ALA A 92 -36.35 -1.31 1.67
N SER A 93 -37.65 -1.38 1.45
CA SER A 93 -38.63 -1.87 2.43
C SER A 93 -39.30 -3.10 1.87
N LEU A 94 -39.26 -4.20 2.61
CA LEU A 94 -39.72 -5.50 2.12
C LEU A 94 -40.62 -6.21 3.13
N ARG A 95 -41.54 -7.01 2.60
CA ARG A 95 -42.32 -7.99 3.33
C ARG A 95 -42.26 -9.31 2.58
N GLN A 96 -41.28 -10.14 2.94
CA GLN A 96 -41.00 -11.42 2.31
C GLN A 96 -41.77 -12.55 3.00
N MET A 97 -42.21 -13.55 2.22
CA MET A 97 -42.87 -14.73 2.78
C MET A 97 -41.93 -15.52 3.70
N LYS A 98 -42.49 -16.17 4.72
CA LYS A 98 -41.70 -16.87 5.75
C LYS A 98 -40.83 -17.97 5.14
N LYS A 99 -39.55 -18.03 5.55
CA LYS A 99 -38.57 -19.07 5.16
C LYS A 99 -38.33 -19.21 3.65
N THR A 100 -38.62 -18.18 2.84
CA THR A 100 -38.31 -18.19 1.40
C THR A 100 -36.96 -17.52 1.14
N ARG A 101 -36.26 -17.96 0.09
CA ARG A 101 -35.08 -17.28 -0.47
C ARG A 101 -35.56 -16.41 -1.63
N GLY A 102 -35.12 -15.15 -1.69
CA GLY A 102 -35.64 -14.18 -2.65
C GLY A 102 -34.64 -13.09 -3.01
N THR A 103 -34.39 -12.92 -4.30
CA THR A 103 -33.45 -11.93 -4.84
C THR A 103 -34.10 -10.55 -4.89
N LEU A 104 -33.57 -9.57 -4.15
CA LEU A 104 -34.05 -8.19 -4.15
C LEU A 104 -33.68 -7.50 -5.47
N LEU A 105 -32.42 -7.60 -5.86
CA LEU A 105 -31.90 -7.09 -7.13
C LEU A 105 -30.76 -7.97 -7.65
N ALA A 106 -30.66 -8.07 -8.97
CA ALA A 106 -29.60 -8.80 -9.65
C ALA A 106 -29.19 -8.11 -10.94
N VAL A 107 -27.89 -8.08 -11.21
CA VAL A 107 -27.29 -7.69 -12.47
C VAL A 107 -27.01 -8.98 -13.24
N GLU A 108 -27.82 -9.31 -14.24
CA GLU A 108 -27.68 -10.52 -15.05
C GLU A 108 -26.99 -10.22 -16.38
N ARG A 109 -26.05 -11.06 -16.82
CA ARG A 109 -25.43 -10.89 -18.14
C ARG A 109 -26.44 -11.12 -19.26
N LYS A 110 -26.36 -10.32 -20.33
CA LYS A 110 -27.25 -10.40 -21.51
C LYS A 110 -27.08 -11.70 -22.29
N ASP A 111 -25.93 -12.36 -22.17
CA ASP A 111 -25.61 -13.66 -22.77
C ASP A 111 -26.13 -14.86 -21.97
N HIS A 112 -26.82 -14.61 -20.84
CA HIS A 112 -27.32 -15.63 -19.91
C HIS A 112 -26.24 -16.49 -19.24
N SER A 113 -24.97 -16.05 -19.26
CA SER A 113 -23.85 -16.79 -18.63
C SER A 113 -23.83 -16.73 -17.09
N GLY A 114 -24.69 -15.92 -16.47
CA GLY A 114 -24.84 -15.86 -15.02
C GLY A 114 -25.19 -14.46 -14.49
N GLN A 115 -25.21 -14.31 -13.17
CA GLN A 115 -25.34 -13.03 -12.49
C GLN A 115 -23.95 -12.44 -12.22
N VAL A 116 -23.78 -11.13 -12.40
CA VAL A 116 -22.55 -10.39 -12.07
C VAL A 116 -22.57 -9.92 -10.63
N PHE A 117 -23.73 -9.45 -10.16
CA PHE A 117 -23.95 -8.97 -8.81
C PHE A 117 -25.40 -9.29 -8.41
N SER A 118 -25.67 -9.74 -7.18
CA SER A 118 -27.03 -9.85 -6.67
C SER A 118 -27.12 -9.67 -5.16
N VAL A 119 -28.25 -9.15 -4.70
CA VAL A 119 -28.61 -9.01 -3.28
C VAL A 119 -29.78 -9.94 -3.01
N VAL A 120 -29.57 -10.97 -2.19
CA VAL A 120 -30.50 -12.07 -1.98
C VAL A 120 -30.84 -12.19 -0.49
N SER A 121 -32.12 -12.08 -0.16
CA SER A 121 -32.59 -12.36 1.20
C SER A 121 -32.89 -13.85 1.34
N ASN A 122 -32.10 -14.55 2.17
CA ASN A 122 -32.16 -15.98 2.36
C ASN A 122 -32.88 -16.35 3.66
N GLY A 123 -34.21 -16.44 3.59
CA GLY A 123 -35.04 -16.76 4.75
C GLY A 123 -34.86 -18.16 5.34
N LYS A 124 -34.15 -19.08 4.66
CA LYS A 124 -33.84 -20.41 5.21
C LYS A 124 -32.64 -20.36 6.16
N ALA A 125 -31.61 -19.60 5.79
CA ALA A 125 -30.40 -19.40 6.58
C ALA A 125 -30.49 -18.21 7.54
N GLY A 126 -31.46 -17.31 7.33
CA GLY A 126 -31.59 -16.09 8.14
C GLY A 126 -30.65 -14.96 7.70
N THR A 127 -30.04 -15.06 6.52
CA THR A 127 -28.98 -14.17 6.03
C THR A 127 -29.45 -13.21 4.92
N LEU A 128 -28.71 -12.12 4.70
CA LEU A 128 -28.74 -11.34 3.46
C LEU A 128 -27.44 -11.58 2.67
N ASP A 129 -27.54 -12.24 1.54
CA ASP A 129 -26.40 -12.66 0.71
C ASP A 129 -26.13 -11.64 -0.41
N LEU A 130 -24.90 -11.13 -0.48
CA LEU A 130 -24.35 -10.37 -1.60
C LEU A 130 -23.53 -11.32 -2.47
N SER A 131 -23.99 -11.61 -3.68
CA SER A 131 -23.28 -12.49 -4.60
C SER A 131 -22.61 -11.70 -5.70
N LEU A 132 -21.32 -11.97 -5.96
CA LEU A 132 -20.50 -11.29 -6.96
C LEU A 132 -19.81 -12.33 -7.83
N THR A 133 -19.71 -12.10 -9.13
CA THR A 133 -19.01 -13.02 -10.03
C THR A 133 -17.71 -12.39 -10.51
N VAL A 134 -16.58 -12.94 -10.04
CA VAL A 134 -15.22 -12.49 -10.37
C VAL A 134 -14.52 -13.60 -11.15
N GLN A 135 -13.98 -13.28 -12.33
CA GLN A 135 -13.28 -14.25 -13.20
C GLN A 135 -14.06 -15.54 -13.51
N GLY A 136 -15.40 -15.50 -13.47
CA GLY A 136 -16.26 -16.66 -13.75
C GLY A 136 -16.54 -17.57 -12.55
N LYS A 137 -16.01 -17.27 -11.36
CA LYS A 137 -16.41 -17.91 -10.10
C LYS A 137 -17.40 -17.00 -9.35
N GLN A 138 -18.45 -17.60 -8.80
CA GLN A 138 -19.46 -16.89 -8.01
C GLN A 138 -19.04 -16.91 -6.54
N GLN A 139 -18.81 -15.72 -5.97
CA GLN A 139 -18.59 -15.49 -4.55
C GLN A 139 -19.92 -15.08 -3.91
N VAL A 140 -20.13 -15.46 -2.65
CA VAL A 140 -21.31 -15.14 -1.87
C VAL A 140 -20.85 -14.67 -0.50
N VAL A 141 -21.22 -13.44 -0.14
CA VAL A 141 -20.93 -12.80 1.14
C VAL A 141 -22.25 -12.67 1.88
N SER A 142 -22.39 -13.33 3.03
CA SER A 142 -23.65 -13.38 3.78
C SER A 142 -23.57 -12.52 5.03
N VAL A 143 -24.48 -11.55 5.17
CA VAL A 143 -24.72 -10.85 6.43
C VAL A 143 -25.61 -11.75 7.30
N GLU A 144 -25.06 -12.26 8.40
CA GLU A 144 -25.78 -13.14 9.33
C GLU A 144 -26.84 -12.37 10.14
N GLU A 145 -27.76 -13.13 10.75
CA GLU A 145 -28.85 -12.60 11.61
C GLU A 145 -29.82 -11.56 10.99
N ALA A 146 -29.78 -11.32 9.69
CA ALA A 146 -30.66 -10.35 9.02
C ALA A 146 -32.17 -10.66 9.17
N LEU A 147 -32.55 -11.95 9.26
CA LEU A 147 -33.91 -12.44 9.53
C LEU A 147 -35.05 -11.73 8.74
N LEU A 148 -34.81 -11.34 7.49
CA LEU A 148 -35.74 -10.51 6.71
C LEU A 148 -37.03 -11.23 6.27
N ALA A 149 -37.02 -12.56 6.20
CA ALA A 149 -38.15 -13.39 5.77
C ALA A 149 -39.09 -13.76 6.93
N THR A 150 -39.56 -12.79 7.71
CA THR A 150 -40.48 -13.01 8.84
C THR A 150 -41.97 -12.92 8.47
N GLY A 151 -42.30 -12.43 7.27
CA GLY A 151 -43.68 -12.10 6.89
C GLY A 151 -44.20 -10.77 7.46
N GLN A 152 -43.37 -10.03 8.19
CA GLN A 152 -43.61 -8.64 8.61
C GLN A 152 -42.86 -7.66 7.70
N TRP A 153 -43.15 -6.36 7.82
CA TRP A 153 -42.42 -5.33 7.10
C TRP A 153 -41.07 -5.08 7.77
N LYS A 154 -40.01 -5.00 6.97
CA LYS A 154 -38.64 -4.68 7.36
C LYS A 154 -38.07 -3.60 6.44
N SER A 155 -37.42 -2.59 7.01
CA SER A 155 -36.68 -1.57 6.26
C SER A 155 -35.19 -1.87 6.33
N ILE A 156 -34.55 -1.97 5.18
CA ILE A 156 -33.10 -2.15 5.09
C ILE A 156 -32.43 -0.90 4.54
N THR A 157 -31.27 -0.59 5.09
CA THR A 157 -30.28 0.36 4.56
C THR A 157 -28.98 -0.41 4.40
N LEU A 158 -28.61 -0.76 3.18
CA LEU A 158 -27.36 -1.44 2.86
C LEU A 158 -26.37 -0.41 2.30
N PHE A 159 -25.32 -0.14 3.05
CA PHE A 159 -24.22 0.72 2.63
C PHE A 159 -23.08 -0.13 2.09
N VAL A 160 -22.67 0.06 0.84
CA VAL A 160 -21.51 -0.61 0.26
C VAL A 160 -20.51 0.45 -0.16
N GLN A 161 -19.29 0.42 0.33
CA GLN A 161 -18.24 1.36 -0.05
C GLN A 161 -16.91 0.63 -0.16
N GLU A 162 -16.24 0.78 -1.31
CA GLU A 162 -15.08 -0.02 -1.71
C GLU A 162 -15.45 -1.52 -1.61
N ASP A 163 -14.82 -2.25 -0.70
CA ASP A 163 -15.05 -3.65 -0.38
C ASP A 163 -15.91 -3.86 0.88
N ARG A 164 -16.32 -2.82 1.60
CA ARG A 164 -17.10 -2.97 2.85
C ARG A 164 -18.60 -2.85 2.59
N ALA A 165 -19.38 -3.76 3.16
CA ALA A 165 -20.84 -3.73 3.19
C ALA A 165 -21.37 -3.68 4.62
N GLN A 166 -22.20 -2.69 4.94
CA GLN A 166 -22.84 -2.51 6.24
C GLN A 166 -24.36 -2.53 6.06
N LEU A 167 -25.04 -3.39 6.80
CA LEU A 167 -26.50 -3.51 6.74
C LEU A 167 -27.13 -2.94 8.01
N TYR A 168 -28.13 -2.09 7.85
CA TYR A 168 -29.00 -1.66 8.94
C TYR A 168 -30.42 -2.15 8.69
N ILE A 169 -31.08 -2.67 9.73
CA ILE A 169 -32.46 -3.16 9.68
C ILE A 169 -33.29 -2.40 10.71
N ASP A 170 -34.32 -1.68 10.27
CA ASP A 170 -35.26 -0.90 11.10
C ASP A 170 -34.65 0.13 12.10
N CYS A 171 -33.31 0.33 12.11
CA CYS A 171 -32.46 1.26 12.89
C CYS A 171 -31.27 0.55 13.56
N GLU A 172 -31.25 -0.78 13.60
CA GLU A 172 -30.18 -1.58 14.21
C GLU A 172 -29.10 -1.88 13.17
N LYS A 173 -27.84 -1.68 13.54
CA LYS A 173 -26.68 -2.05 12.73
C LYS A 173 -26.42 -3.55 12.87
N MET A 174 -26.36 -4.26 11.75
CA MET A 174 -25.93 -5.66 11.69
C MET A 174 -24.41 -5.75 11.54
N GLU A 175 -23.86 -6.97 11.58
CA GLU A 175 -22.44 -7.20 11.31
C GLU A 175 -22.02 -6.64 9.94
N ASN A 176 -20.80 -6.10 9.90
CA ASN A 176 -20.19 -5.67 8.64
C ASN A 176 -19.80 -6.94 7.86
N ALA A 177 -20.02 -6.92 6.55
CA ALA A 177 -19.54 -7.97 5.66
C ALA A 177 -18.57 -7.37 4.63
N GLU A 178 -17.47 -8.05 4.36
CA GLU A 178 -16.45 -7.60 3.40
C GLU A 178 -16.57 -8.38 2.09
N LEU A 179 -16.46 -7.66 0.98
CA LEU A 179 -16.48 -8.16 -0.38
C LEU A 179 -15.05 -8.48 -0.80
N ASP A 180 -14.81 -9.67 -1.36
CA ASP A 180 -13.48 -10.08 -1.84
C ASP A 180 -12.87 -9.15 -2.91
N VAL A 181 -13.69 -8.31 -3.55
CA VAL A 181 -13.25 -7.28 -4.48
C VAL A 181 -14.04 -5.99 -4.30
N PRO A 182 -13.44 -4.81 -4.56
CA PRO A 182 -14.15 -3.55 -4.44
C PRO A 182 -15.33 -3.47 -5.39
N ILE A 183 -16.45 -2.91 -4.94
CA ILE A 183 -17.70 -2.89 -5.69
C ILE A 183 -17.57 -2.15 -7.04
N GLN A 184 -16.72 -1.13 -7.13
CA GLN A 184 -16.43 -0.40 -8.37
C GLN A 184 -15.62 -1.23 -9.40
N SER A 185 -14.95 -2.30 -8.96
CA SER A 185 -14.29 -3.26 -9.86
C SER A 185 -15.31 -4.20 -10.52
N ILE A 186 -16.44 -4.44 -9.86
CA ILE A 186 -17.59 -5.19 -10.38
C ILE A 186 -18.43 -4.31 -11.30
N PHE A 187 -18.74 -3.09 -10.85
CA PHE A 187 -19.44 -2.06 -11.62
C PHE A 187 -18.49 -1.37 -12.61
N THR A 188 -17.93 -2.14 -13.56
CA THR A 188 -17.07 -1.62 -14.63
C THR A 188 -17.83 -0.70 -15.58
N ARG A 189 -17.11 0.19 -16.28
CA ARG A 189 -17.71 1.17 -17.22
C ARG A 189 -18.60 0.51 -18.27
N ASP A 190 -18.25 -0.69 -18.71
CA ASP A 190 -18.94 -1.39 -19.79
C ASP A 190 -20.07 -2.30 -19.26
N LEU A 191 -20.30 -2.36 -17.94
CA LEU A 191 -21.24 -3.29 -17.31
C LEU A 191 -22.67 -3.16 -17.87
N ALA A 192 -23.16 -1.93 -18.08
CA ALA A 192 -24.52 -1.72 -18.61
C ALA A 192 -24.66 -2.15 -20.08
N SER A 193 -23.55 -2.24 -20.83
CA SER A 193 -23.56 -2.75 -22.20
C SER A 193 -23.70 -4.28 -22.24
N ILE A 194 -23.13 -5.00 -21.27
CA ILE A 194 -23.06 -6.47 -21.23
C ILE A 194 -24.07 -7.13 -20.27
N ALA A 195 -24.68 -6.38 -19.35
CA ALA A 195 -25.59 -6.89 -18.33
C ALA A 195 -26.83 -6.00 -18.13
N ASN A 196 -27.89 -6.59 -17.59
CA ASN A 196 -29.14 -5.94 -17.25
C ASN A 196 -29.34 -5.93 -15.72
N LEU A 197 -29.63 -4.77 -15.14
CA LEU A 197 -30.11 -4.68 -13.77
C LEU A 197 -31.61 -5.04 -13.70
N ARG A 198 -31.94 -6.02 -12.86
CA ARG A 198 -33.31 -6.50 -12.61
C ARG A 198 -33.64 -6.49 -11.13
N ILE A 199 -34.91 -6.23 -10.85
CA ILE A 199 -35.50 -6.25 -9.52
C ILE A 199 -36.35 -7.51 -9.33
N ALA A 200 -36.35 -8.08 -8.14
CA ALA A 200 -37.13 -9.25 -7.73
C ALA A 200 -36.87 -10.57 -8.51
N LYS A 201 -36.02 -10.56 -9.53
CA LYS A 201 -35.69 -11.74 -10.35
C LYS A 201 -34.35 -12.32 -9.93
N GLY A 202 -34.35 -13.61 -9.59
CA GLY A 202 -33.18 -14.40 -9.23
C GLY A 202 -32.88 -15.49 -10.26
N GLY A 203 -32.05 -16.47 -9.86
CA GLY A 203 -31.84 -17.71 -10.62
C GLY A 203 -33.11 -18.58 -10.68
N VAL A 204 -32.95 -19.82 -11.14
CA VAL A 204 -34.06 -20.75 -11.51
C VAL A 204 -35.13 -20.91 -10.41
N ASN A 205 -34.79 -20.73 -9.12
CA ASN A 205 -35.74 -20.80 -7.99
C ASN A 205 -35.60 -19.66 -6.95
N ASP A 206 -34.95 -18.55 -7.28
CA ASP A 206 -34.61 -17.48 -6.31
C ASP A 206 -35.37 -16.16 -6.52
N ASN A 207 -36.47 -16.18 -7.27
CA ASN A 207 -37.32 -15.00 -7.45
C ASN A 207 -37.92 -14.55 -6.12
N PHE A 208 -37.97 -13.24 -5.89
CA PHE A 208 -38.51 -12.67 -4.66
C PHE A 208 -40.02 -12.91 -4.55
N GLN A 209 -40.43 -13.51 -3.43
CA GLN A 209 -41.83 -13.78 -3.14
C GLN A 209 -42.29 -12.92 -1.97
N GLY A 210 -42.99 -11.83 -2.27
CA GLY A 210 -43.43 -10.87 -1.26
C GLY A 210 -43.84 -9.52 -1.82
N VAL A 211 -43.75 -8.50 -0.98
CA VAL A 211 -43.99 -7.10 -1.33
C VAL A 211 -42.71 -6.30 -1.16
N LEU A 212 -42.39 -5.44 -2.13
CA LEU A 212 -41.27 -4.50 -2.10
C LEU A 212 -41.78 -3.05 -2.23
N GLN A 213 -41.13 -2.13 -1.54
CA GLN A 213 -41.38 -0.69 -1.57
C GLN A 213 -40.04 0.05 -1.41
N ASN A 214 -39.89 1.24 -2.01
CA ASN A 214 -38.71 2.10 -1.82
C ASN A 214 -37.35 1.45 -2.13
N VAL A 215 -37.23 0.68 -3.23
CA VAL A 215 -35.95 0.10 -3.67
C VAL A 215 -35.15 1.15 -4.44
N ARG A 216 -34.19 1.79 -3.77
CA ARG A 216 -33.48 2.98 -4.28
C ARG A 216 -31.98 2.93 -4.02
N PHE A 217 -31.18 3.37 -4.98
CA PHE A 217 -29.78 3.73 -4.76
C PHE A 217 -29.69 5.23 -4.44
N VAL A 218 -28.91 5.59 -3.43
CA VAL A 218 -28.71 6.96 -2.96
C VAL A 218 -27.22 7.25 -2.91
N PHE A 219 -26.84 8.46 -3.34
CA PHE A 219 -25.46 8.94 -3.44
C PHE A 219 -25.34 10.35 -2.84
N GLY A 220 -24.17 10.71 -2.31
CA GLY A 220 -23.90 12.03 -1.73
C GLY A 220 -24.55 12.29 -0.36
N THR A 221 -24.94 11.23 0.36
CA THR A 221 -25.51 11.30 1.72
C THR A 221 -24.86 10.27 2.62
N THR A 222 -24.74 10.53 3.92
CA THR A 222 -24.17 9.59 4.89
C THR A 222 -25.22 8.58 5.41
N PRO A 223 -24.83 7.36 5.82
CA PRO A 223 -25.72 6.44 6.52
C PRO A 223 -26.39 7.08 7.74
N GLU A 224 -25.64 7.90 8.48
CA GLU A 224 -26.10 8.60 9.70
C GLU A 224 -27.22 9.59 9.39
N ASP A 225 -27.09 10.37 8.31
CA ASP A 225 -28.15 11.28 7.87
C ASP A 225 -29.42 10.54 7.46
N ILE A 226 -29.29 9.38 6.80
CA ILE A 226 -30.43 8.54 6.42
C ILE A 226 -31.13 7.98 7.67
N LEU A 227 -30.37 7.43 8.62
CA LEU A 227 -30.91 6.85 9.85
C LEU A 227 -31.55 7.92 10.74
N ARG A 228 -30.92 9.10 10.86
CA ARG A 228 -31.48 10.26 11.56
C ARG A 228 -32.81 10.71 10.93
N ASN A 229 -32.88 10.76 9.60
CA ASN A 229 -34.11 11.10 8.88
C ASN A 229 -35.19 10.02 8.97
N LYS A 230 -34.82 8.76 9.23
CA LYS A 230 -35.75 7.66 9.56
C LYS A 230 -36.22 7.69 11.03
N GLY A 231 -35.70 8.60 11.85
CA GLY A 231 -36.10 8.77 13.26
C GLY A 231 -35.30 7.93 14.27
N CYS A 232 -34.17 7.34 13.86
CA CYS A 232 -33.27 6.62 14.76
C CYS A 232 -32.53 7.64 15.66
N SER A 233 -32.73 7.59 16.98
CA SER A 233 -32.09 8.52 17.95
C SER A 233 -30.84 7.90 18.55
N SER A 234 -29.69 8.60 18.52
CA SER A 234 -28.46 8.18 19.20
C SER A 234 -28.57 8.42 20.70
N SER A 235 -28.47 7.36 21.49
CA SER A 235 -28.32 7.42 22.94
C SER A 235 -26.83 7.43 23.31
N THR A 236 -26.17 8.59 23.19
CA THR A 236 -24.93 8.90 23.91
C THR A 236 -24.88 10.40 24.22
N ASN A 237 -25.17 10.73 25.48
CA ASN A 237 -24.81 12.00 26.09
C ASN A 237 -23.37 11.88 26.60
N VAL A 238 -22.42 12.60 26.00
CA VAL A 238 -21.27 13.14 26.76
C VAL A 238 -21.16 14.62 26.43
N LEU A 239 -21.12 15.36 27.53
CA LEU A 239 -21.07 16.80 27.68
C LEU A 239 -19.62 17.27 27.48
N LEU A 240 -19.36 18.11 26.49
CA LEU A 240 -18.22 19.05 26.53
C LEU A 240 -18.80 20.46 26.51
N THR A 241 -18.65 21.11 27.66
CA THR A 241 -18.93 22.52 27.93
C THR A 241 -18.01 23.45 27.12
N LEU A 242 -18.64 24.49 26.59
CA LEU A 242 -18.08 25.58 25.80
C LEU A 242 -17.34 26.63 26.63
N ASP A 243 -16.33 27.26 26.01
CA ASP A 243 -16.15 28.72 26.02
C ASP A 243 -15.70 29.14 24.60
N ASN A 244 -16.57 29.64 23.73
CA ASN A 244 -17.16 30.99 23.64
C ASN A 244 -16.40 31.92 22.67
N ASN A 245 -16.82 31.87 21.39
CA ASN A 245 -17.05 33.05 20.58
C ASN A 245 -18.29 32.82 19.71
N VAL A 246 -19.43 33.31 20.20
CA VAL A 246 -20.74 33.25 19.56
C VAL A 246 -20.91 34.47 18.64
N VAL A 247 -21.48 34.27 17.45
CA VAL A 247 -22.77 34.87 17.01
C VAL A 247 -23.14 34.44 15.57
N ASN A 248 -24.25 33.71 15.50
CA ASN A 248 -25.28 33.59 14.44
C ASN A 248 -24.96 32.95 13.07
N GLY A 249 -25.26 31.63 12.97
CA GLY A 249 -26.54 31.16 12.43
C GLY A 249 -26.70 30.97 10.92
N SER A 250 -26.49 29.73 10.43
CA SER A 250 -27.35 29.08 9.41
C SER A 250 -26.98 27.60 9.23
N SER A 251 -27.93 26.70 9.50
CA SER A 251 -27.90 25.28 9.07
C SER A 251 -28.04 25.17 7.54
N PRO A 252 -27.45 24.17 6.87
CA PRO A 252 -27.94 23.72 5.58
C PRO A 252 -29.08 22.70 5.80
N ALA A 253 -30.24 23.06 5.30
CA ALA A 253 -31.44 22.26 5.31
C ALA A 253 -31.35 21.09 4.32
N ILE A 254 -31.91 19.95 4.76
CA ILE A 254 -32.53 18.94 3.92
C ILE A 254 -33.46 19.65 2.90
N ARG A 255 -33.21 19.47 1.61
CA ARG A 255 -34.20 19.81 0.57
C ARG A 255 -35.16 18.63 0.43
N THR A 256 -36.28 18.70 1.15
CA THR A 256 -37.52 18.02 0.79
C THR A 256 -38.55 19.07 0.38
N ASN A 257 -38.99 19.02 -0.88
CA ASN A 257 -40.33 19.43 -1.29
C ASN A 257 -40.89 18.17 -1.96
N TYR A 258 -41.82 17.42 -1.37
CA TYR A 258 -43.25 17.72 -1.29
C TYR A 258 -43.88 16.67 -0.34
N ILE A 259 -44.67 17.00 0.70
CA ILE A 259 -46.14 17.16 0.72
C ILE A 259 -46.54 18.03 1.94
N GLY A 260 -47.38 19.06 1.75
CA GLY A 260 -48.36 19.50 2.78
C GLY A 260 -48.26 20.92 3.39
N HIS A 261 -49.00 21.87 2.80
CA HIS A 261 -49.29 23.28 3.13
C HIS A 261 -49.37 23.86 4.57
N LYS A 262 -48.81 25.09 4.66
CA LYS A 262 -49.27 26.40 5.22
C LYS A 262 -49.27 26.68 6.73
N THR A 263 -48.42 27.63 7.14
CA THR A 263 -48.78 28.97 7.70
C THR A 263 -47.55 29.92 7.60
N LYS A 264 -47.67 31.05 6.87
CA LYS A 264 -47.41 32.45 7.32
C LYS A 264 -46.31 32.58 8.39
N ASP A 265 -45.13 33.13 8.14
CA ASP A 265 -44.91 34.54 7.81
C ASP A 265 -43.52 34.79 7.18
N LEU A 266 -43.43 35.82 6.33
CA LEU A 266 -42.21 36.34 5.71
C LEU A 266 -41.50 37.30 6.67
N GLN A 267 -40.20 37.12 6.92
CA GLN A 267 -39.16 38.17 6.92
C GLN A 267 -37.94 37.73 7.74
N ALA A 268 -36.84 37.42 7.05
CA ALA A 268 -35.45 37.80 7.32
C ALA A 268 -34.52 36.79 6.63
N ILE A 269 -33.52 37.13 5.82
CA ILE A 269 -33.07 38.33 5.09
C ILE A 269 -31.92 37.81 4.19
N CYS A 270 -31.87 38.25 2.92
CA CYS A 270 -30.74 38.05 1.98
C CYS A 270 -29.43 38.65 2.51
N GLY A 271 -28.28 38.09 2.12
CA GLY A 271 -26.97 38.62 2.53
C GLY A 271 -25.76 38.42 1.60
N ILE A 272 -25.89 38.11 0.30
CA ILE A 272 -24.73 38.12 -0.63
C ILE A 272 -25.13 38.76 -1.97
N SER A 273 -24.26 39.61 -2.51
CA SER A 273 -24.52 40.44 -3.69
C SER A 273 -24.27 39.70 -5.00
N CYS A 274 -25.00 40.07 -6.07
CA CYS A 274 -24.94 39.42 -7.38
C CYS A 274 -23.57 39.53 -8.08
N ASP A 275 -22.69 40.43 -7.65
CA ASP A 275 -21.37 40.65 -8.26
C ASP A 275 -20.33 39.61 -7.76
N GLU A 276 -20.45 39.13 -6.51
CA GLU A 276 -19.59 38.05 -5.95
C GLU A 276 -19.91 36.68 -6.56
N LEU A 277 -21.17 36.44 -6.93
CA LEU A 277 -21.59 35.24 -7.67
C LEU A 277 -21.06 35.20 -9.11
N SER A 278 -20.72 36.35 -9.70
CA SER A 278 -20.26 36.42 -11.09
C SER A 278 -18.78 36.06 -11.25
N SER A 279 -17.92 36.43 -10.29
CA SER A 279 -16.48 36.10 -10.36
C SER A 279 -16.21 34.62 -10.06
N MET A 280 -16.93 34.00 -9.11
CA MET A 280 -16.82 32.56 -8.83
C MET A 280 -17.24 31.69 -10.02
N VAL A 281 -18.24 32.13 -10.80
CA VAL A 281 -18.69 31.41 -12.01
C VAL A 281 -17.67 31.50 -13.14
N LEU A 282 -16.87 32.58 -13.20
CA LEU A 282 -15.78 32.73 -14.17
C LEU A 282 -14.58 31.85 -13.82
N GLU A 283 -14.23 31.72 -12.54
CA GLU A 283 -13.15 30.84 -12.06
C GLU A 283 -13.47 29.34 -12.24
N LEU A 284 -14.72 28.93 -11.95
CA LEU A 284 -15.18 27.55 -12.18
C LEU A 284 -15.20 27.14 -13.67
N ARG A 285 -15.37 28.11 -14.58
CA ARG A 285 -15.28 27.85 -16.04
C ARG A 285 -13.83 27.65 -16.49
N GLY A 286 -12.88 28.38 -15.91
CA GLY A 286 -11.44 28.20 -16.17
C GLY A 286 -10.97 26.80 -15.78
N LEU A 287 -11.29 26.37 -14.56
CA LEU A 287 -10.94 25.04 -14.05
C LEU A 287 -11.58 23.91 -14.86
N ARG A 288 -12.85 24.06 -15.27
CA ARG A 288 -13.53 23.08 -16.13
C ARG A 288 -12.82 22.88 -17.46
N THR A 289 -12.24 23.93 -18.04
CA THR A 289 -11.56 23.87 -19.34
C THR A 289 -10.24 23.11 -19.23
N ILE A 290 -9.50 23.33 -18.13
CA ILE A 290 -8.24 22.64 -17.81
C ILE A 290 -8.49 21.17 -17.47
N VAL A 291 -9.52 20.88 -16.67
CA VAL A 291 -9.92 19.49 -16.34
C VAL A 291 -10.36 18.73 -17.59
N THR A 292 -11.10 19.36 -18.52
CA THR A 292 -11.46 18.70 -19.78
C THR A 292 -10.27 18.46 -20.70
N THR A 293 -9.28 19.36 -20.74
CA THR A 293 -8.06 19.14 -21.56
C THR A 293 -7.15 18.08 -20.94
N LEU A 294 -7.07 18.00 -19.61
CA LEU A 294 -6.36 16.93 -18.91
C LEU A 294 -7.07 15.58 -19.09
N GLN A 295 -8.40 15.56 -18.99
CA GLN A 295 -9.21 14.37 -19.15
C GLN A 295 -9.20 13.82 -20.57
N ASP A 296 -9.18 14.68 -21.60
CA ASP A 296 -9.02 14.26 -22.99
C ASP A 296 -7.59 13.77 -23.29
N SER A 297 -6.57 14.37 -22.66
CA SER A 297 -5.17 13.93 -22.79
C SER A 297 -4.94 12.58 -22.10
N ILE A 298 -5.50 12.38 -20.90
CA ILE A 298 -5.45 11.11 -20.17
C ILE A 298 -6.28 10.05 -20.90
N ARG A 299 -7.45 10.38 -21.45
CA ARG A 299 -8.24 9.42 -22.25
C ARG A 299 -7.47 8.96 -23.49
N LYS A 300 -6.74 9.87 -24.14
CA LYS A 300 -5.89 9.55 -25.29
C LYS A 300 -4.73 8.61 -24.92
N VAL A 301 -4.04 8.90 -23.81
CA VAL A 301 -2.96 8.03 -23.30
C VAL A 301 -3.49 6.69 -22.77
N THR A 302 -4.70 6.65 -22.22
CA THR A 302 -5.32 5.41 -21.70
C THR A 302 -5.82 4.50 -22.83
N GLU A 303 -6.30 5.06 -23.94
CA GLU A 303 -6.60 4.27 -25.14
C GLU A 303 -5.33 3.79 -25.86
N GLU A 304 -4.29 4.63 -25.96
CA GLU A 304 -2.98 4.23 -26.47
C GLU A 304 -2.35 3.11 -25.62
N ASN A 305 -2.52 3.13 -24.28
CA ASN A 305 -2.06 2.06 -23.38
C ASN A 305 -2.91 0.77 -23.44
N LYS A 306 -4.21 0.87 -23.75
CA LYS A 306 -5.08 -0.30 -23.93
C LYS A 306 -4.81 -1.05 -25.24
N GLU A 307 -4.42 -0.35 -26.30
CA GLU A 307 -3.92 -1.00 -27.53
C GLU A 307 -2.59 -1.72 -27.28
N LEU A 308 -1.68 -1.12 -26.49
CA LEU A 308 -0.39 -1.73 -26.08
C LEU A 308 -0.53 -3.03 -25.27
N ALA A 309 -1.55 -3.14 -24.41
CA ALA A 309 -1.77 -4.34 -23.58
C ALA A 309 -2.13 -5.60 -24.39
N SER A 310 -2.63 -5.44 -25.62
CA SER A 310 -2.98 -6.55 -26.51
C SER A 310 -1.80 -7.08 -27.35
N GLU A 311 -0.70 -6.32 -27.46
CA GLU A 311 0.51 -6.73 -28.21
C GLU A 311 1.52 -7.53 -27.38
N LEU A 312 1.41 -7.53 -26.05
CA LEU A 312 2.36 -8.16 -25.10
C LEU A 312 2.29 -9.70 -25.00
N ARG A 313 1.57 -10.38 -25.90
CA ARG A 313 1.59 -11.85 -26.07
C ARG A 313 2.02 -12.28 -27.47
N ARG A 314 2.96 -11.56 -28.08
CA ARG A 314 3.63 -11.97 -29.32
C ARG A 314 5.11 -12.25 -29.07
N PRO A 315 5.73 -13.18 -29.82
CA PRO A 315 7.17 -13.48 -29.69
C PRO A 315 7.98 -12.18 -29.78
N PRO A 316 9.19 -12.09 -29.17
CA PRO A 316 9.97 -10.86 -29.17
C PRO A 316 10.21 -10.40 -30.60
N LEU A 317 9.64 -9.24 -30.93
CA LEU A 317 9.59 -8.64 -32.25
C LEU A 317 10.10 -7.21 -32.12
N CYS A 318 10.96 -6.81 -33.03
CA CYS A 318 11.46 -5.45 -33.10
C CYS A 318 10.81 -4.74 -34.27
N TYR A 319 10.40 -3.50 -34.04
CA TYR A 319 9.77 -2.67 -35.06
C TYR A 319 10.70 -1.54 -35.45
N HIS A 320 10.89 -1.35 -36.75
CA HIS A 320 11.73 -0.29 -37.28
C HIS A 320 11.18 0.21 -38.62
N ASN A 321 10.92 1.53 -38.73
CA ASN A 321 10.28 2.19 -39.88
C ASN A 321 8.99 1.52 -40.40
N GLY A 322 8.16 1.01 -39.48
CA GLY A 322 6.86 0.40 -39.80
C GLY A 322 6.93 -1.04 -40.33
N VAL A 323 8.12 -1.65 -40.39
CA VAL A 323 8.33 -3.05 -40.76
C VAL A 323 8.69 -3.87 -39.52
N GLN A 324 8.14 -5.08 -39.44
CA GLN A 324 8.23 -5.98 -38.28
C GLN A 324 9.34 -7.03 -38.48
N TYR A 325 10.30 -7.08 -37.56
CA TYR A 325 11.45 -7.98 -37.59
C TYR A 325 11.44 -8.93 -36.38
N ARG A 326 11.82 -10.19 -36.58
CA ARG A 326 11.86 -11.23 -35.54
C ARG A 326 13.16 -11.16 -34.74
N ASN A 327 13.16 -11.76 -33.55
CA ASN A 327 14.35 -11.86 -32.72
C ASN A 327 15.52 -12.52 -33.49
N ASN A 328 16.73 -11.93 -33.41
CA ASN A 328 17.95 -12.20 -34.20
C ASN A 328 17.90 -11.88 -35.71
N GLU A 329 16.85 -11.24 -36.20
CA GLU A 329 16.81 -10.76 -37.59
C GLU A 329 17.65 -9.46 -37.71
N GLU A 330 18.51 -9.39 -38.73
CA GLU A 330 19.38 -8.25 -39.02
C GLU A 330 18.84 -7.48 -40.23
N TRP A 331 18.73 -6.17 -40.13
CA TRP A 331 18.26 -5.32 -41.23
C TRP A 331 18.95 -3.96 -41.23
N THR A 332 19.01 -3.35 -42.43
CA THR A 332 19.54 -2.01 -42.64
C THR A 332 18.40 -1.00 -42.65
N VAL A 333 18.49 -0.03 -41.73
CA VAL A 333 17.48 1.02 -41.51
C VAL A 333 17.54 2.09 -42.58
N ASP A 334 18.77 2.50 -42.80
CA ASP A 334 19.21 3.37 -43.84
C ASP A 334 20.59 2.88 -44.21
N SER A 335 21.14 3.58 -45.17
CA SER A 335 22.47 3.45 -45.70
C SER A 335 23.62 3.36 -44.69
N CYS A 336 23.37 3.78 -43.43
CA CYS A 336 24.32 4.07 -42.38
C CYS A 336 24.24 3.24 -41.12
N THR A 337 23.18 2.46 -41.01
CA THR A 337 22.77 1.93 -39.72
C THR A 337 22.30 0.51 -39.92
N GLU A 338 23.14 -0.44 -39.50
CA GLU A 338 22.76 -1.84 -39.38
C GLU A 338 22.16 -2.07 -38.01
N CYS A 339 20.99 -2.66 -37.96
CA CYS A 339 20.30 -2.97 -36.73
C CYS A 339 19.99 -4.46 -36.64
N ARG A 340 20.06 -4.98 -35.42
CA ARG A 340 19.63 -6.35 -35.11
C ARG A 340 18.60 -6.31 -34.01
N CYS A 341 17.57 -7.14 -34.13
CA CYS A 341 16.64 -7.38 -33.04
C CYS A 341 17.27 -8.34 -32.03
N GLN A 342 17.51 -7.89 -30.80
CA GLN A 342 17.86 -8.78 -29.68
C GLN A 342 16.88 -8.55 -28.53
N ASN A 343 16.04 -9.56 -28.27
CA ASN A 343 15.07 -9.61 -27.19
C ASN A 343 14.15 -8.38 -27.12
N SER A 344 13.46 -8.08 -28.23
CA SER A 344 12.55 -6.94 -28.40
C SER A 344 13.22 -5.56 -28.35
N VAL A 345 14.56 -5.49 -28.29
CA VAL A 345 15.33 -4.26 -28.37
C VAL A 345 16.07 -4.22 -29.71
N THR A 346 15.82 -3.17 -30.48
CA THR A 346 16.54 -2.90 -31.73
C THR A 346 17.92 -2.33 -31.39
N ILE A 347 18.98 -3.12 -31.58
CA ILE A 347 20.36 -2.69 -31.36
C ILE A 347 20.94 -2.26 -32.71
N CYS A 348 21.11 -0.95 -32.86
CA CYS A 348 21.61 -0.33 -34.08
C CYS A 348 23.07 0.08 -33.93
N LYS A 349 23.92 -0.36 -34.86
CA LYS A 349 25.31 0.05 -34.96
C LYS A 349 25.46 1.04 -36.11
N LYS A 350 25.85 2.27 -35.79
CA LYS A 350 26.15 3.31 -36.76
C LYS A 350 27.53 3.04 -37.38
N VAL A 351 27.62 3.01 -38.71
CA VAL A 351 28.88 2.83 -39.43
C VAL A 351 29.75 4.07 -39.25
N SER A 352 30.94 3.91 -38.66
CA SER A 352 31.90 5.01 -38.44
C SER A 352 32.81 5.22 -39.66
N CYS A 353 32.80 6.42 -40.24
CA CYS A 353 33.53 6.76 -41.48
C CYS A 353 34.92 7.36 -41.22
N PRO A 354 35.93 7.09 -42.07
CA PRO A 354 37.25 7.73 -41.98
C PRO A 354 37.24 9.20 -42.45
N ILE A 355 38.14 10.03 -41.90
CA ILE A 355 38.27 11.47 -42.22
C ILE A 355 38.72 11.65 -43.69
N MET A 356 37.98 12.45 -44.48
CA MET A 356 38.16 12.66 -45.93
C MET A 356 38.60 14.09 -46.28
N PRO A 357 39.48 14.32 -47.30
CA PRO A 357 40.05 15.63 -47.63
C PRO A 357 39.49 16.24 -48.94
N CYS A 358 38.16 16.38 -49.10
CA CYS A 358 37.54 17.14 -50.21
C CYS A 358 36.54 18.18 -49.66
N SER A 359 36.51 19.40 -50.23
CA SER A 359 35.66 20.51 -49.74
C SER A 359 34.21 20.48 -50.23
N ASN A 360 33.84 19.52 -51.09
CA ASN A 360 32.48 19.38 -51.62
C ASN A 360 32.05 17.90 -51.65
N ALA A 361 32.03 17.28 -50.47
CA ALA A 361 31.57 15.91 -50.30
C ALA A 361 30.04 15.87 -50.19
N THR A 362 29.39 15.08 -51.05
CA THR A 362 27.95 14.82 -50.97
C THR A 362 27.71 13.37 -50.54
N VAL A 363 26.78 13.17 -49.62
CA VAL A 363 26.35 11.83 -49.23
C VAL A 363 25.35 11.36 -50.27
N PRO A 364 25.61 10.25 -50.96
CA PRO A 364 24.68 9.75 -51.93
C PRO A 364 23.45 9.07 -51.32
N ASP A 365 22.28 9.28 -51.90
CA ASP A 365 21.04 8.61 -51.46
C ASP A 365 21.22 7.09 -51.50
N GLY A 366 21.32 6.47 -50.33
CA GLY A 366 21.52 5.03 -50.20
C GLY A 366 22.87 4.58 -49.59
N GLU A 367 23.87 5.46 -49.36
CA GLU A 367 25.16 5.10 -48.72
C GLU A 367 25.52 5.92 -47.45
N CYS A 368 26.16 5.30 -46.45
CA CYS A 368 26.41 5.94 -45.15
C CYS A 368 27.45 7.06 -45.15
N CYS A 369 28.59 6.73 -45.75
CA CYS A 369 29.79 7.52 -45.63
C CYS A 369 29.86 8.45 -46.84
N PRO A 370 30.22 9.73 -46.65
CA PRO A 370 30.34 10.66 -47.76
C PRO A 370 31.33 10.13 -48.80
N ARG A 371 30.83 9.89 -50.01
CA ARG A 371 31.65 9.64 -51.19
C ARG A 371 31.64 10.89 -52.03
N CYS A 372 32.79 11.37 -52.45
CA CYS A 372 32.84 12.39 -53.49
C CYS A 372 32.30 11.71 -54.79
N TRP A 373 31.02 11.93 -55.12
CA TRP A 373 30.35 11.32 -56.28
C TRP A 373 30.60 12.15 -57.54
N PRO A 374 31.00 11.52 -58.66
CA PRO A 374 31.02 12.14 -59.97
C PRO A 374 29.57 12.23 -60.47
N SER A 375 29.01 13.43 -60.61
CA SER A 375 27.68 13.55 -61.22
C SER A 375 27.74 13.13 -62.69
N ASP A 376 26.78 12.29 -63.04
CA ASP A 376 26.62 11.65 -64.32
C ASP A 376 26.22 12.62 -65.44
N SER A 377 26.51 12.16 -66.66
CA SER A 377 25.92 12.57 -67.93
C SER A 377 26.32 13.96 -68.45
N ALA A 378 27.62 14.03 -68.77
CA ALA A 378 28.11 14.57 -70.02
C ALA A 378 27.10 14.27 -71.17
N ASP A 379 26.68 15.23 -71.97
CA ASP A 379 27.52 15.57 -73.12
C ASP A 379 27.19 16.95 -73.74
N ASP A 380 26.73 17.93 -72.96
CA ASP A 380 26.61 19.31 -73.47
C ASP A 380 27.80 20.17 -73.06
N GLY A 381 28.89 20.01 -73.81
CA GLY A 381 30.06 20.87 -73.74
C GLY A 381 31.36 20.24 -74.25
N TRP A 382 31.38 18.92 -74.48
CA TRP A 382 32.52 18.22 -75.06
C TRP A 382 32.40 18.10 -76.59
N SER A 383 33.52 18.25 -77.29
CA SER A 383 33.63 17.89 -78.71
C SER A 383 33.49 16.36 -78.90
N PRO A 384 33.25 15.87 -80.13
CA PRO A 384 33.30 14.43 -80.41
C PRO A 384 34.68 13.84 -80.06
N TRP A 385 34.70 12.56 -79.66
CA TRP A 385 35.92 11.81 -79.44
C TRP A 385 36.70 11.57 -80.74
N SER A 386 38.03 11.63 -80.67
CA SER A 386 38.92 11.21 -81.76
C SER A 386 38.86 9.68 -81.98
N GLU A 387 39.47 9.19 -83.06
CA GLU A 387 39.68 7.75 -83.25
C GLU A 387 40.61 7.15 -82.18
N TRP A 388 40.46 5.85 -81.89
CA TRP A 388 41.28 5.12 -80.93
C TRP A 388 42.71 4.91 -81.43
N THR A 389 43.69 5.10 -80.56
CA THR A 389 45.09 4.75 -80.84
C THR A 389 45.28 3.24 -80.95
N SER A 390 46.39 2.79 -81.53
CA SER A 390 46.83 1.39 -81.50
C SER A 390 47.00 0.88 -80.06
N CYS A 391 46.96 -0.44 -79.85
CA CYS A 391 47.09 -1.05 -78.53
C CYS A 391 48.46 -0.72 -77.91
N SER A 392 48.49 -0.28 -76.65
CA SER A 392 49.72 0.16 -75.96
C SER A 392 50.72 -0.96 -75.67
N VAL A 393 50.33 -2.21 -75.86
CA VAL A 393 51.17 -3.40 -75.67
C VAL A 393 51.13 -4.25 -76.94
N THR A 394 52.22 -4.97 -77.20
CA THR A 394 52.30 -5.92 -78.32
C THR A 394 51.84 -7.33 -77.96
N CYS A 395 51.75 -7.65 -76.66
CA CYS A 395 51.10 -8.86 -76.16
C CYS A 395 50.34 -8.56 -74.85
N GLY A 396 49.42 -9.43 -74.45
CA GLY A 396 48.65 -9.38 -73.21
C GLY A 396 47.53 -8.35 -73.26
N ASN A 397 47.05 -7.97 -72.08
CA ASN A 397 46.08 -6.88 -71.94
C ASN A 397 46.84 -5.54 -71.98
N GLY A 398 46.62 -4.74 -73.02
CA GLY A 398 47.03 -3.35 -73.08
C GLY A 398 45.85 -2.42 -73.22
N ILE A 399 46.12 -1.16 -73.56
CA ILE A 399 45.11 -0.12 -73.60
C ILE A 399 45.24 0.73 -74.87
N GLN A 400 44.11 1.07 -75.48
CA GLN A 400 43.98 2.08 -76.53
C GLN A 400 43.41 3.35 -75.90
N GLN A 401 43.78 4.53 -76.40
CA GLN A 401 43.28 5.82 -75.89
C GLN A 401 42.70 6.67 -77.03
N ARG A 402 41.74 7.54 -76.73
CA ARG A 402 41.21 8.58 -77.63
C ARG A 402 40.85 9.84 -76.85
N GLY A 403 40.86 11.01 -77.48
CA GLY A 403 40.67 12.31 -76.80
C GLY A 403 39.49 13.14 -77.33
N ARG A 404 38.92 14.01 -76.49
CA ARG A 404 37.93 15.05 -76.84
C ARG A 404 38.22 16.35 -76.04
N SER A 405 37.65 17.48 -76.43
CA SER A 405 37.98 18.82 -75.90
C SER A 405 36.73 19.57 -75.42
N CYS A 406 36.80 20.32 -74.32
CA CYS A 406 35.66 21.02 -73.69
C CYS A 406 35.66 22.52 -73.99
N ASP A 407 34.48 23.10 -74.21
CA ASP A 407 34.27 24.54 -74.41
C ASP A 407 33.68 25.23 -73.15
N SER A 408 34.54 25.91 -72.38
CA SER A 408 34.29 26.26 -70.96
C SER A 408 33.65 27.62 -70.68
N LEU A 409 33.26 28.38 -71.70
CA LEU A 409 32.66 29.72 -71.52
C LEU A 409 31.14 29.71 -71.33
N ASN A 410 30.44 28.65 -71.75
CA ASN A 410 28.97 28.60 -71.67
C ASN A 410 28.38 27.37 -70.96
N ASN A 411 29.15 26.31 -70.69
CA ASN A 411 28.74 25.22 -69.81
C ASN A 411 29.97 24.58 -69.13
N ARG A 412 29.79 24.04 -67.92
CA ARG A 412 30.85 23.29 -67.22
C ARG A 412 30.87 21.85 -67.74
N CYS A 413 31.93 21.46 -68.46
CA CYS A 413 32.08 20.06 -68.89
C CYS A 413 32.72 19.23 -67.77
N GLU A 414 31.98 18.27 -67.22
CA GLU A 414 32.54 17.26 -66.31
C GLU A 414 32.77 15.93 -67.04
N GLY A 415 33.85 15.23 -66.65
CA GLY A 415 34.35 14.01 -67.30
C GLY A 415 35.77 14.16 -67.88
N SER A 416 36.42 13.04 -68.19
CA SER A 416 37.79 13.05 -68.75
C SER A 416 37.81 13.49 -70.21
N SER A 417 38.79 14.31 -70.60
CA SER A 417 39.07 14.67 -72.01
C SER A 417 39.76 13.52 -72.78
N VAL A 418 40.05 12.39 -72.12
CA VAL A 418 40.71 11.21 -72.70
C VAL A 418 40.00 9.93 -72.24
N GLN A 419 39.55 9.10 -73.17
CA GLN A 419 38.97 7.79 -72.92
C GLN A 419 40.04 6.73 -73.16
N THR A 420 40.10 5.72 -72.29
CA THR A 420 41.02 4.58 -72.40
C THR A 420 40.18 3.30 -72.45
N ARG A 421 40.47 2.36 -73.36
CA ARG A 421 39.84 1.04 -73.39
C ARG A 421 40.89 -0.06 -73.44
N THR A 422 40.60 -1.20 -72.81
CA THR A 422 41.49 -2.36 -72.81
C THR A 422 41.42 -3.09 -74.16
N CYS A 423 42.57 -3.47 -74.69
CA CYS A 423 42.75 -4.31 -75.86
C CYS A 423 43.54 -5.55 -75.44
N HIS A 424 43.13 -6.74 -75.89
CA HIS A 424 43.85 -7.98 -75.58
C HIS A 424 44.49 -8.53 -76.85
N ILE A 425 45.81 -8.75 -76.80
CA ILE A 425 46.57 -9.36 -77.90
C ILE A 425 47.41 -10.49 -77.31
N GLN A 426 46.90 -11.74 -77.20
CA GLN A 426 47.62 -12.97 -76.75
C GLN A 426 48.49 -12.92 -75.46
N GLU A 427 48.46 -13.93 -74.59
CA GLU A 427 49.15 -13.88 -73.27
C GLU A 427 50.69 -13.67 -73.33
N CYS A 428 51.21 -12.76 -72.48
CA CYS A 428 52.65 -12.43 -72.38
C CYS A 428 53.43 -13.32 -71.39
N ASP A 429 54.72 -13.53 -71.66
CA ASP A 429 55.68 -14.29 -70.84
C ASP A 429 56.23 -13.47 -69.63
N LYS A 430 56.21 -14.04 -68.41
CA LYS A 430 56.33 -13.33 -67.11
C LYS A 430 57.75 -13.23 -66.52
N ARG A 431 58.78 -12.77 -67.26
CA ARG A 431 60.18 -12.76 -66.74
C ARG A 431 60.98 -11.45 -66.77
N PHE A 432 60.45 -10.26 -67.09
CA PHE A 432 61.29 -9.03 -67.26
C PHE A 432 60.79 -7.74 -66.56
N LYS A 433 61.74 -6.87 -66.19
CA LYS A 433 61.62 -5.55 -65.52
C LYS A 433 61.34 -4.41 -66.54
N GLN A 434 60.48 -3.42 -66.22
CA GLN A 434 60.02 -2.39 -67.16
C GLN A 434 60.10 -0.94 -66.61
N ASP A 435 60.85 -0.06 -67.30
CA ASP A 435 60.99 1.38 -66.98
C ASP A 435 59.86 2.23 -67.58
N GLY A 436 59.61 3.43 -67.03
CA GLY A 436 58.52 4.32 -67.44
C GLY A 436 58.79 5.13 -68.72
N GLY A 437 57.81 5.22 -69.61
CA GLY A 437 57.84 6.02 -70.84
C GLY A 437 56.72 7.07 -70.94
N TRP A 438 57.01 8.23 -71.54
CA TRP A 438 56.02 9.29 -71.78
C TRP A 438 54.95 8.88 -72.81
N SER A 439 53.71 9.29 -72.59
CA SER A 439 52.61 9.23 -73.56
C SER A 439 52.87 10.17 -74.74
N HIS A 440 52.14 9.96 -75.82
CA HIS A 440 52.03 10.99 -76.86
C HIS A 440 51.43 12.28 -76.27
N TRP A 441 51.85 13.42 -76.83
CA TRP A 441 51.30 14.74 -76.49
C TRP A 441 49.83 14.84 -76.91
N SER A 442 49.04 15.55 -76.11
CA SER A 442 47.70 15.96 -76.50
C SER A 442 47.74 16.87 -77.74
N PRO A 443 46.63 16.95 -78.50
CA PRO A 443 46.46 18.03 -79.48
C PRO A 443 46.60 19.40 -78.81
N TRP A 444 46.96 20.42 -79.60
CA TRP A 444 46.96 21.82 -79.15
C TRP A 444 45.53 22.33 -78.99
N SER A 445 45.29 23.18 -77.98
CA SER A 445 43.99 23.83 -77.76
C SER A 445 43.61 24.80 -78.90
N SER A 446 42.33 25.17 -78.98
CA SER A 446 41.85 26.25 -79.87
C SER A 446 42.50 27.59 -79.53
N CYS A 447 42.60 28.48 -80.53
CA CYS A 447 43.11 29.83 -80.33
C CYS A 447 42.22 30.61 -79.36
N SER A 448 42.80 31.29 -78.38
CA SER A 448 42.03 31.95 -77.31
C SER A 448 41.15 33.13 -77.77
N VAL A 449 41.11 33.48 -79.06
CA VAL A 449 40.25 34.54 -79.65
C VAL A 449 39.76 34.16 -81.06
N THR A 450 38.64 34.75 -81.51
CA THR A 450 37.98 34.44 -82.80
C THR A 450 38.18 35.50 -83.90
N CYS A 451 38.58 36.73 -83.54
CA CYS A 451 39.11 37.79 -84.41
C CYS A 451 40.17 38.57 -83.59
N GLY A 452 41.38 38.83 -84.11
CA GLY A 452 42.53 39.36 -83.34
C GLY A 452 43.53 38.31 -82.80
N ASP A 453 44.40 38.67 -81.85
CA ASP A 453 45.57 37.86 -81.38
C ASP A 453 45.27 37.02 -80.11
N GLY A 454 45.78 35.77 -80.01
CA GLY A 454 45.56 34.81 -78.90
C GLY A 454 46.67 33.73 -78.71
N VAL A 455 46.43 32.68 -77.88
CA VAL A 455 47.40 31.57 -77.58
C VAL A 455 46.76 30.15 -77.50
N ILE A 456 47.57 29.08 -77.63
CA ILE A 456 47.23 27.63 -77.66
C ILE A 456 48.18 26.76 -76.78
N THR A 457 47.70 25.66 -76.18
CA THR A 457 48.45 24.83 -75.18
C THR A 457 48.27 23.30 -75.36
N ARG A 458 49.25 22.45 -74.98
CA ARG A 458 49.17 20.94 -74.96
C ARG A 458 49.95 20.24 -73.82
N ILE A 459 49.63 18.99 -73.49
CA ILE A 459 50.18 18.21 -72.33
C ILE A 459 50.50 16.72 -72.63
N ARG A 460 51.35 16.04 -71.84
CA ARG A 460 51.64 14.57 -71.91
C ARG A 460 51.85 13.93 -70.52
N LEU A 461 51.69 12.60 -70.38
CA LEU A 461 51.72 11.86 -69.10
C LEU A 461 52.70 10.68 -69.10
N CYS A 462 53.36 10.34 -67.98
CA CYS A 462 54.35 9.26 -67.89
C CYS A 462 53.69 7.89 -67.65
N ASN A 463 53.09 7.28 -68.68
CA ASN A 463 52.29 6.06 -68.53
C ASN A 463 52.34 5.07 -69.72
N SER A 464 53.27 5.24 -70.66
CA SER A 464 53.36 4.45 -71.89
C SER A 464 54.78 3.92 -72.12
N PRO A 465 55.21 2.86 -71.40
CA PRO A 465 54.50 2.15 -70.32
C PRO A 465 54.73 2.79 -68.95
N SER A 466 53.91 2.48 -67.95
CA SER A 466 54.17 2.87 -66.56
C SER A 466 55.26 1.97 -65.94
N PRO A 467 56.19 2.51 -65.12
CA PRO A 467 57.28 1.71 -64.55
C PRO A 467 56.77 0.61 -63.60
N GLN A 468 57.31 -0.61 -63.73
CA GLN A 468 56.99 -1.77 -62.89
C GLN A 468 58.28 -2.51 -62.46
N MET A 469 58.24 -3.22 -61.31
CA MET A 469 59.39 -3.96 -60.75
C MET A 469 60.65 -3.10 -60.53
N ASN A 470 60.52 -1.99 -59.78
CA ASN A 470 61.60 -1.01 -59.51
C ASN A 470 62.21 -0.37 -60.78
N GLY A 471 61.38 -0.10 -61.80
CA GLY A 471 61.75 0.64 -63.01
C GLY A 471 61.74 2.16 -62.82
N LYS A 472 62.51 2.89 -63.64
CA LYS A 472 62.74 4.36 -63.49
C LYS A 472 61.55 5.22 -63.97
N PRO A 473 61.24 6.36 -63.32
CA PRO A 473 60.23 7.32 -63.78
C PRO A 473 60.70 8.17 -64.99
N CYS A 474 59.77 8.77 -65.73
CA CYS A 474 60.07 9.55 -66.95
C CYS A 474 60.65 10.95 -66.66
N GLU A 475 61.69 11.38 -67.38
CA GLU A 475 62.29 12.71 -67.27
C GLU A 475 61.79 13.69 -68.36
N GLY A 476 61.40 14.92 -67.97
CA GLY A 476 60.99 16.02 -68.87
C GLY A 476 59.67 16.72 -68.49
N GLU A 477 59.39 17.90 -69.07
CA GLU A 477 58.18 18.69 -68.78
C GLU A 477 56.91 18.08 -69.40
N ALA A 478 55.79 18.20 -68.67
CA ALA A 478 54.48 17.61 -69.00
C ALA A 478 53.51 18.57 -69.72
N ARG A 479 53.86 19.87 -69.92
CA ARG A 479 52.98 20.91 -70.51
C ARG A 479 53.75 21.92 -71.38
N GLU A 480 53.16 22.35 -72.51
CA GLU A 480 53.76 23.26 -73.52
C GLU A 480 52.74 24.29 -74.08
N THR A 481 53.09 25.58 -74.26
CA THR A 481 52.20 26.70 -74.71
C THR A 481 52.79 27.53 -75.89
N LYS A 482 51.97 28.01 -76.85
CA LYS A 482 52.33 28.83 -78.05
C LYS A 482 51.26 29.88 -78.45
N ALA A 483 51.54 30.86 -79.34
CA ALA A 483 50.61 31.93 -79.78
C ALA A 483 49.86 31.68 -81.12
N CYS A 484 48.74 32.38 -81.40
CA CYS A 484 47.86 32.27 -82.59
C CYS A 484 47.13 33.60 -82.94
N GLN A 485 46.61 33.82 -84.17
CA GLN A 485 46.11 35.15 -84.65
C GLN A 485 44.97 35.04 -85.73
N ARG A 486 43.93 35.91 -85.74
CA ARG A 486 42.71 35.91 -86.62
C ARG A 486 42.27 37.32 -87.15
N ASP A 487 41.41 37.42 -88.18
CA ASP A 487 41.01 38.67 -88.92
C ASP A 487 39.87 39.55 -88.28
N ALA A 488 39.65 40.84 -88.67
CA ALA A 488 38.65 41.79 -88.07
C ALA A 488 37.63 42.45 -89.06
N CYS A 489 36.37 42.85 -88.71
CA CYS A 489 35.38 43.59 -89.60
C CYS A 489 34.09 44.20 -88.92
N PRO A 490 33.49 45.46 -89.29
CA PRO A 490 32.23 46.42 -88.94
C PRO A 490 30.68 46.43 -89.43
N ILE A 491 29.61 46.78 -88.59
CA ILE A 491 28.06 46.99 -88.68
C ILE A 491 27.36 47.82 -87.48
N ASN A 492 26.39 48.77 -87.63
CA ASN A 492 25.78 49.63 -86.53
C ASN A 492 24.32 49.26 -86.05
N GLY A 493 23.78 49.70 -84.87
CA GLY A 493 22.43 49.32 -84.33
C GLY A 493 21.44 50.37 -83.74
N GLY A 494 20.17 49.96 -83.48
CA GLY A 494 18.97 50.72 -83.02
C GLY A 494 18.03 49.99 -81.99
N TRP A 495 17.28 50.74 -81.15
CA TRP A 495 16.49 50.24 -79.99
C TRP A 495 15.11 49.61 -80.34
N GLY A 496 14.69 48.59 -79.58
CA GLY A 496 13.35 48.00 -79.52
C GLY A 496 12.45 48.58 -78.39
N PRO A 497 11.18 48.15 -78.25
CA PRO A 497 10.25 48.67 -77.23
C PRO A 497 10.60 48.27 -75.79
N TRP A 498 10.19 49.08 -74.80
CA TRP A 498 10.39 48.82 -73.36
C TRP A 498 9.48 47.71 -72.81
N SER A 499 9.96 46.97 -71.81
CA SER A 499 9.16 46.04 -70.99
C SER A 499 8.24 46.78 -70.00
N PRO A 500 7.22 46.10 -69.43
CA PRO A 500 6.55 46.56 -68.21
C PRO A 500 7.54 46.69 -67.03
N TRP A 501 7.13 47.42 -65.98
CA TRP A 501 7.89 47.54 -64.72
C TRP A 501 7.76 46.29 -63.84
N ASP A 502 8.86 45.89 -63.20
CA ASP A 502 8.92 44.81 -62.20
C ASP A 502 8.27 45.20 -60.86
N ILE A 503 8.01 44.23 -59.98
CA ILE A 503 7.53 44.47 -58.60
C ILE A 503 8.58 45.23 -57.76
N CYS A 504 8.12 46.05 -56.81
CA CYS A 504 9.00 46.86 -55.96
C CYS A 504 9.87 45.99 -55.05
N SER A 505 11.17 46.31 -54.91
CA SER A 505 12.14 45.49 -54.16
C SER A 505 11.89 45.36 -52.66
N VAL A 506 11.16 46.29 -52.04
CA VAL A 506 10.78 46.27 -50.62
C VAL A 506 9.37 46.84 -50.42
N THR A 507 8.69 46.44 -49.34
CA THR A 507 7.30 46.80 -49.04
C THR A 507 7.13 48.14 -48.28
N CYS A 508 8.17 48.61 -47.57
CA CYS A 508 8.25 49.94 -46.94
C CYS A 508 9.73 50.40 -46.88
N GLY A 509 9.99 51.67 -46.56
CA GLY A 509 11.35 52.23 -46.43
C GLY A 509 12.03 52.65 -47.74
N GLY A 510 11.31 52.63 -48.87
CA GLY A 510 11.81 53.01 -50.19
C GLY A 510 12.49 51.85 -50.94
N GLY A 511 11.79 51.29 -51.94
CA GLY A 511 12.30 50.26 -52.85
C GLY A 511 12.48 50.77 -54.28
N VAL A 512 13.08 49.93 -55.12
CA VAL A 512 13.35 50.25 -56.54
C VAL A 512 12.67 49.22 -57.42
N GLN A 513 11.95 49.69 -58.45
CA GLN A 513 11.40 48.85 -59.53
C GLN A 513 12.10 49.19 -60.85
N ARG A 514 12.29 48.19 -61.72
CA ARG A 514 13.07 48.29 -62.96
C ARG A 514 12.24 47.89 -64.19
N ARG A 515 12.53 48.49 -65.35
CA ARG A 515 12.10 48.00 -66.67
C ARG A 515 13.24 48.08 -67.69
N SER A 516 13.22 47.27 -68.74
CA SER A 516 14.31 47.16 -69.74
C SER A 516 13.84 47.20 -71.20
N ARG A 517 14.68 47.69 -72.12
CA ARG A 517 14.50 47.63 -73.58
C ARG A 517 15.75 47.05 -74.24
N LEU A 518 15.64 46.44 -75.42
CA LEU A 518 16.78 45.77 -76.08
C LEU A 518 17.23 46.52 -77.35
N CYS A 519 18.54 46.67 -77.57
CA CYS A 519 19.17 47.29 -78.76
C CYS A 519 19.24 46.29 -79.92
N ASN A 520 18.09 45.93 -80.49
CA ASN A 520 18.00 44.80 -81.43
C ASN A 520 17.24 45.10 -82.74
N ASN A 521 16.99 46.36 -83.06
CA ASN A 521 16.23 46.74 -84.25
C ASN A 521 16.90 47.88 -85.05
N PRO A 522 17.98 47.62 -85.82
CA PRO A 522 18.79 46.39 -85.91
C PRO A 522 19.97 46.37 -84.90
N ALA A 523 20.69 45.27 -84.69
CA ALA A 523 21.83 45.24 -83.76
C ALA A 523 23.18 45.64 -84.44
N PRO A 524 24.09 46.34 -83.75
CA PRO A 524 25.43 46.64 -84.25
C PRO A 524 26.29 45.39 -84.23
N GLN A 525 27.08 45.16 -85.26
CA GLN A 525 28.08 44.12 -85.29
C GLN A 525 29.39 44.63 -85.83
N PHE A 526 30.43 43.81 -85.80
CA PHE A 526 31.61 44.01 -86.61
C PHE A 526 32.47 45.28 -86.22
N GLY A 527 31.98 46.32 -85.53
CA GLY A 527 32.62 47.66 -85.42
C GLY A 527 31.81 48.81 -86.01
N GLY A 528 30.50 48.62 -86.15
CA GLY A 528 29.61 49.75 -86.17
C GLY A 528 28.99 50.05 -84.80
N LYS A 529 28.45 51.26 -84.68
CA LYS A 529 28.08 51.97 -83.45
C LYS A 529 26.81 51.45 -82.81
N ASP A 530 26.86 51.47 -81.48
CA ASP A 530 25.81 51.02 -80.57
C ASP A 530 24.60 51.97 -80.48
N CYS A 531 23.48 51.47 -79.93
CA CYS A 531 22.32 52.29 -79.62
C CYS A 531 22.61 53.26 -78.47
N VAL A 532 22.19 54.53 -78.58
CA VAL A 532 22.48 55.56 -77.55
C VAL A 532 21.26 55.76 -76.63
N GLY A 533 21.47 55.63 -75.32
CA GLY A 533 20.46 55.76 -74.24
C GLY A 533 20.51 54.59 -73.25
N ASP A 534 19.91 54.71 -72.05
CA ASP A 534 19.97 53.63 -71.06
C ASP A 534 19.09 52.43 -71.45
N GLU A 535 19.60 51.22 -71.24
CA GLU A 535 18.95 49.92 -71.50
C GLU A 535 17.92 49.56 -70.41
N THR A 536 18.10 50.11 -69.21
CA THR A 536 17.30 49.86 -68.02
C THR A 536 16.94 51.17 -67.34
N GLU A 537 15.66 51.30 -66.98
CA GLU A 537 15.15 52.44 -66.23
C GLU A 537 14.77 51.98 -64.82
N ASN A 538 15.10 52.78 -63.80
CA ASN A 538 14.77 52.51 -62.40
C ASN A 538 13.94 53.67 -61.82
N GLN A 539 12.92 53.35 -61.01
CA GLN A 539 12.19 54.37 -60.24
C GLN A 539 11.95 53.93 -58.80
N ILE A 540 11.86 54.90 -57.89
CA ILE A 540 11.65 54.67 -56.45
C ILE A 540 10.16 54.45 -56.18
N CYS A 541 9.84 53.36 -55.47
CA CYS A 541 8.51 52.97 -55.02
C CYS A 541 8.49 52.79 -53.49
N ASN A 542 7.29 52.77 -52.87
CA ASN A 542 7.07 52.49 -51.43
C ASN A 542 7.85 53.41 -50.45
N LYS A 543 7.71 54.74 -50.58
CA LYS A 543 8.40 55.78 -49.77
C LYS A 543 7.84 55.99 -48.33
N GLN A 544 7.14 55.02 -47.76
CA GLN A 544 6.59 55.14 -46.40
C GLN A 544 7.53 54.47 -45.39
N ASP A 545 7.84 55.12 -44.26
CA ASP A 545 8.72 54.58 -43.22
C ASP A 545 8.09 53.35 -42.53
N CYS A 546 8.92 52.35 -42.20
CA CYS A 546 8.48 51.12 -41.55
C CYS A 546 8.32 51.33 -40.03
N PRO A 547 7.27 50.79 -39.37
CA PRO A 547 7.10 50.90 -37.92
C PRO A 547 8.12 50.05 -37.15
N ILE A 548 8.73 50.62 -36.10
CA ILE A 548 9.69 49.97 -35.19
C ILE A 548 8.96 49.53 -33.91
N ASP A 549 8.95 48.23 -33.60
CA ASP A 549 8.44 47.68 -32.34
C ASP A 549 9.60 47.39 -31.37
N GLY A 550 9.67 48.14 -30.26
CA GLY A 550 10.75 48.07 -29.27
C GLY A 550 10.87 46.72 -28.52
N CYS A 551 9.80 45.91 -28.46
CA CYS A 551 9.81 44.63 -27.75
C CYS A 551 10.43 43.48 -28.56
N LEU A 552 10.72 43.67 -29.86
CA LEU A 552 11.40 42.67 -30.70
C LEU A 552 12.84 42.37 -30.25
N SER A 553 13.43 43.23 -29.41
CA SER A 553 14.76 43.05 -28.84
C SER A 553 14.80 42.18 -27.58
N ASN A 554 13.65 41.66 -27.12
CA ASN A 554 13.47 40.95 -25.84
C ASN A 554 14.16 41.63 -24.64
N PRO A 555 13.85 42.90 -24.35
CA PRO A 555 14.56 43.67 -23.34
C PRO A 555 14.11 43.41 -21.88
N CYS A 556 13.05 42.60 -21.69
CA CYS A 556 12.52 42.22 -20.38
C CYS A 556 13.00 40.82 -19.98
N PHE A 557 13.01 40.53 -18.68
CA PHE A 557 13.34 39.20 -18.15
C PHE A 557 12.43 38.12 -18.76
N ALA A 558 12.94 36.91 -18.96
CA ALA A 558 12.20 35.82 -19.59
C ALA A 558 10.90 35.52 -18.83
N GLY A 559 9.75 35.70 -19.48
CA GLY A 559 8.42 35.55 -18.88
C GLY A 559 7.79 36.85 -18.35
N ALA A 560 8.55 37.94 -18.22
CA ALA A 560 8.01 39.26 -17.89
C ALA A 560 7.36 39.92 -19.12
N LYS A 561 6.16 40.48 -18.95
CA LYS A 561 5.39 41.08 -20.05
C LYS A 561 6.06 42.35 -20.58
N CYS A 562 6.52 42.34 -21.83
CA CYS A 562 7.03 43.53 -22.52
C CYS A 562 5.88 44.30 -23.19
N THR A 563 5.79 45.60 -22.95
CA THR A 563 4.84 46.50 -23.62
C THR A 563 5.63 47.52 -24.44
N SER A 564 5.48 47.49 -25.77
CA SER A 564 6.12 48.45 -26.68
C SER A 564 5.19 49.61 -27.00
N TYR A 565 5.78 50.78 -27.22
CA TYR A 565 5.07 52.01 -27.53
C TYR A 565 5.40 52.48 -28.97
N PRO A 566 4.51 53.28 -29.60
CA PRO A 566 4.68 53.72 -30.99
C PRO A 566 5.93 54.57 -31.28
N ASP A 567 6.59 55.07 -30.24
CA ASP A 567 7.87 55.80 -30.32
C ASP A 567 9.10 54.88 -30.28
N GLY A 568 8.89 53.56 -30.25
CA GLY A 568 9.95 52.55 -30.14
C GLY A 568 10.44 52.28 -28.71
N SER A 569 9.90 53.00 -27.70
CA SER A 569 10.18 52.72 -26.30
C SER A 569 9.43 51.48 -25.79
N TRP A 570 9.88 50.90 -24.68
CA TRP A 570 9.29 49.69 -24.11
C TRP A 570 9.30 49.75 -22.58
N LYS A 571 8.38 49.01 -21.95
CA LYS A 571 8.29 48.85 -20.49
C LYS A 571 8.07 47.38 -20.14
N CYS A 572 8.80 46.90 -19.13
CA CYS A 572 8.61 45.57 -18.57
C CYS A 572 7.54 45.58 -17.45
N GLY A 573 6.73 44.54 -17.43
CA GLY A 573 5.79 44.23 -16.36
C GLY A 573 6.48 43.66 -15.13
N ALA A 574 5.70 43.10 -14.20
CA ALA A 574 6.24 42.41 -13.03
C ALA A 574 7.07 41.17 -13.43
N CYS A 575 7.98 40.77 -12.55
CA CYS A 575 8.70 39.51 -12.68
C CYS A 575 7.74 38.31 -12.68
N PRO A 576 8.10 37.19 -13.31
CA PRO A 576 7.32 35.96 -13.26
C PRO A 576 7.15 35.47 -11.80
N PRO A 577 6.10 34.69 -11.48
CA PRO A 577 5.98 34.03 -10.18
C PRO A 577 7.24 33.24 -9.82
N GLY A 578 7.74 33.43 -8.60
CA GLY A 578 8.99 32.84 -8.11
C GLY A 578 10.18 33.77 -8.24
N TYR A 579 10.01 34.94 -8.86
CA TYR A 579 11.04 35.96 -8.96
C TYR A 579 10.56 37.31 -8.45
N SER A 580 11.47 38.07 -7.85
CA SER A 580 11.26 39.45 -7.43
C SER A 580 12.22 40.40 -8.15
N GLY A 581 11.77 41.63 -8.41
CA GLY A 581 12.59 42.61 -9.12
C GLY A 581 11.80 43.61 -9.96
N ASN A 582 12.48 44.28 -10.89
CA ASN A 582 11.94 45.40 -11.66
C ASN A 582 11.43 45.00 -13.06
N GLY A 583 11.34 43.70 -13.36
CA GLY A 583 10.89 43.16 -14.66
C GLY A 583 11.96 43.12 -15.75
N ILE A 584 13.10 43.78 -15.54
CA ILE A 584 14.30 43.71 -16.40
C ILE A 584 15.32 42.78 -15.74
N GLN A 585 15.55 42.99 -14.44
CA GLN A 585 16.32 42.12 -13.57
C GLN A 585 15.36 41.52 -12.56
N CYS A 586 15.27 40.19 -12.58
CA CYS A 586 14.43 39.40 -11.70
C CYS A 586 15.34 38.36 -11.04
N GLU A 587 15.28 38.27 -9.72
CA GLU A 587 16.05 37.34 -8.88
C GLU A 587 15.10 36.36 -8.22
N ASP A 588 15.54 35.12 -8.06
CA ASP A 588 14.77 34.04 -7.45
C ASP A 588 14.36 34.40 -6.02
N VAL A 589 13.11 34.09 -5.66
CA VAL A 589 12.58 34.30 -4.31
C VAL A 589 12.77 33.02 -3.52
N ASP A 590 13.43 33.12 -2.38
CA ASP A 590 13.59 31.99 -1.46
C ASP A 590 12.30 31.78 -0.66
N GLU A 591 11.33 31.04 -1.21
CA GLU A 591 10.04 30.87 -0.52
C GLU A 591 10.16 30.08 0.79
N CYS A 592 11.22 29.28 0.96
CA CYS A 592 11.52 28.59 2.20
C CYS A 592 11.89 29.55 3.34
N LYS A 593 12.48 30.70 3.03
CA LYS A 593 12.75 31.76 4.03
C LYS A 593 11.53 32.65 4.26
N GLU A 594 10.78 32.95 3.21
CA GLU A 594 9.61 33.83 3.29
C GLU A 594 8.40 33.14 3.97
N VAL A 595 8.26 31.82 3.83
CA VAL A 595 7.22 31.01 4.47
C VAL A 595 7.85 29.82 5.23
N PRO A 596 8.36 30.04 6.46
CA PRO A 596 9.08 29.02 7.23
C PRO A 596 8.23 27.83 7.69
N ASP A 597 6.91 27.90 7.54
CA ASP A 597 5.96 26.83 7.87
C ASP A 597 5.31 26.22 6.62
N ALA A 598 5.88 26.46 5.44
CA ALA A 598 5.44 25.85 4.18
C ALA A 598 5.66 24.33 4.18
N CYS A 599 6.75 23.87 4.79
CA CYS A 599 7.11 22.45 4.90
C CYS A 599 7.13 21.99 6.35
N PHE A 600 6.97 20.68 6.57
CA PHE A 600 6.93 20.11 7.91
C PHE A 600 8.29 20.29 8.59
N ASN A 601 8.26 20.80 9.82
CA ASN A 601 9.43 20.92 10.66
C ASN A 601 9.52 19.67 11.53
N HIS A 602 10.65 18.98 11.48
CA HIS A 602 10.92 17.79 12.27
C HIS A 602 12.23 18.00 13.03
N ASN A 603 12.20 17.84 14.36
CA ASN A 603 13.35 18.04 15.27
C ASN A 603 14.08 19.39 15.09
N GLY A 604 13.33 20.44 14.75
CA GLY A 604 13.88 21.79 14.55
C GLY A 604 14.50 22.05 13.18
N GLU A 605 14.55 21.06 12.28
CA GLU A 605 15.05 21.21 10.92
C GLU A 605 13.91 21.53 9.92
N HIS A 606 14.03 22.66 9.22
CA HIS A 606 13.06 23.07 8.20
C HIS A 606 13.27 22.31 6.89
N ARG A 607 12.38 21.38 6.57
CA ARG A 607 12.49 20.46 5.41
C ARG A 607 12.04 21.05 4.07
N CYS A 608 12.33 22.34 3.85
CA CYS A 608 12.02 23.06 2.62
C CYS A 608 13.28 23.28 1.77
N LYS A 609 13.21 22.96 0.48
CA LYS A 609 14.28 23.20 -0.47
C LYS A 609 13.89 24.27 -1.48
N ASN A 610 14.61 25.39 -1.47
CA ASN A 610 14.44 26.43 -2.48
C ASN A 610 14.96 25.95 -3.85
N THR A 611 14.29 26.35 -4.92
CA THR A 611 14.57 25.99 -6.32
C THR A 611 14.50 27.23 -7.20
N ASP A 612 15.20 27.24 -8.34
CA ASP A 612 15.13 28.38 -9.28
C ASP A 612 14.34 27.96 -10.54
N PRO A 613 13.04 28.31 -10.67
CA PRO A 613 12.20 29.04 -9.71
C PRO A 613 11.34 28.15 -8.79
N GLY A 614 11.08 28.64 -7.57
CA GLY A 614 10.07 28.12 -6.64
C GLY A 614 10.63 27.37 -5.44
N TYR A 615 9.81 26.54 -4.82
CA TYR A 615 10.23 25.70 -3.70
C TYR A 615 9.68 24.28 -3.83
N ASN A 616 10.34 23.35 -3.15
CA ASN A 616 9.88 21.99 -2.99
C ASN A 616 10.04 21.53 -1.54
N CYS A 617 8.98 21.05 -0.93
CA CYS A 617 9.09 20.34 0.34
C CYS A 617 9.74 18.98 0.13
N LEU A 618 10.58 18.55 1.06
CA LEU A 618 11.01 17.15 1.12
C LEU A 618 9.80 16.26 1.45
N PRO A 619 9.85 14.95 1.11
CA PRO A 619 8.85 14.02 1.59
C PRO A 619 8.81 14.03 3.13
N CYS A 620 7.65 13.67 3.69
CA CYS A 620 7.53 13.46 5.12
C CYS A 620 8.63 12.50 5.61
N PRO A 621 9.19 12.75 6.80
CA PRO A 621 10.22 11.88 7.37
C PRO A 621 9.69 10.44 7.56
N PRO A 622 10.58 9.45 7.77
CA PRO A 622 10.19 8.11 8.19
C PRO A 622 9.15 8.14 9.32
N ARG A 623 8.27 7.15 9.38
CA ARG A 623 7.14 7.06 10.33
C ARG A 623 6.05 8.13 10.17
N PHE A 624 6.17 9.07 9.22
CA PHE A 624 5.11 10.02 8.88
C PHE A 624 4.60 9.84 7.43
N THR A 625 3.30 10.08 7.23
CA THR A 625 2.66 10.10 5.92
C THR A 625 1.98 11.45 5.69
N GLY A 626 2.10 12.00 4.49
CA GLY A 626 1.51 13.31 4.19
C GLY A 626 1.70 13.76 2.74
N SER A 627 1.18 14.93 2.44
CA SER A 627 1.38 15.59 1.15
C SER A 627 2.84 16.02 0.98
N GLN A 628 3.31 16.15 -0.27
CA GLN A 628 4.59 16.79 -0.58
C GLN A 628 4.35 18.03 -1.45
N PRO A 629 4.08 19.20 -0.84
CA PRO A 629 3.82 20.43 -1.58
C PRO A 629 5.04 20.91 -2.36
N PHE A 630 4.79 21.43 -3.55
CA PHE A 630 5.75 22.16 -4.36
C PHE A 630 5.04 23.35 -5.01
N GLY A 631 5.76 24.43 -5.28
CA GLY A 631 5.18 25.65 -5.81
C GLY A 631 6.22 26.57 -6.41
N ARG A 632 5.74 27.65 -7.02
CA ARG A 632 6.60 28.67 -7.66
C ARG A 632 6.32 30.07 -7.14
N SER A 633 5.66 30.21 -5.99
CA SER A 633 5.40 31.52 -5.42
C SER A 633 5.13 31.44 -3.93
N VAL A 634 5.35 32.56 -3.24
CA VAL A 634 5.08 32.75 -1.82
C VAL A 634 3.60 32.55 -1.50
N GLU A 635 2.69 32.94 -2.40
CA GLU A 635 1.25 32.70 -2.21
C GLU A 635 0.93 31.20 -2.27
N TYR A 636 1.58 30.45 -3.17
CA TYR A 636 1.45 29.00 -3.24
C TYR A 636 1.98 28.31 -1.98
N ALA A 637 3.14 28.77 -1.48
CA ALA A 637 3.74 28.31 -0.22
C ALA A 637 2.84 28.56 1.00
N THR A 638 2.19 29.73 1.04
CA THR A 638 1.29 30.09 2.14
C THR A 638 -0.01 29.26 2.12
N ALA A 639 -0.53 28.95 0.94
CA ALA A 639 -1.79 28.24 0.78
C ALA A 639 -1.66 26.70 0.88
N ASN A 640 -0.52 26.14 0.49
CA ASN A 640 -0.30 24.69 0.39
C ASN A 640 0.80 24.23 1.35
N LYS A 641 0.49 24.27 2.64
CA LYS A 641 1.41 23.82 3.70
C LYS A 641 1.47 22.31 3.79
N GLN A 642 2.66 21.79 4.05
CA GLN A 642 2.86 20.35 4.25
C GLN A 642 2.27 19.92 5.58
N VAL A 643 1.43 18.89 5.56
CA VAL A 643 0.94 18.23 6.76
C VAL A 643 1.44 16.78 6.73
N CYS A 644 2.31 16.45 7.68
CA CYS A 644 2.78 15.10 7.93
C CYS A 644 2.08 14.58 9.18
N LYS A 645 1.40 13.44 9.07
CA LYS A 645 0.74 12.76 10.19
C LYS A 645 1.53 11.49 10.55
N PRO A 646 1.56 11.09 11.83
CA PRO A 646 2.07 9.78 12.23
C PRO A 646 1.46 8.69 11.37
N ARG A 647 2.30 7.83 10.79
CA ARG A 647 1.88 6.70 9.96
C ARG A 647 1.40 5.58 10.89
N ASN A 648 0.29 4.94 10.53
CA ASN A 648 -0.16 3.75 11.23
C ASN A 648 -0.70 2.76 10.19
N PRO A 649 0.12 1.79 9.76
CA PRO A 649 -0.26 0.87 8.68
C PRO A 649 -1.54 0.07 8.95
N CYS A 650 -1.88 -0.16 10.23
CA CYS A 650 -3.10 -0.86 10.63
C CYS A 650 -4.35 0.00 10.40
N THR A 651 -4.35 1.26 10.82
CA THR A 651 -5.50 2.16 10.61
C THR A 651 -5.57 2.72 9.19
N ASP A 652 -4.41 2.88 8.56
CA ASP A 652 -4.28 3.38 7.19
C ASP A 652 -4.72 2.33 6.16
N GLY A 653 -4.83 1.05 6.57
CA GLY A 653 -5.18 -0.07 5.69
C GLY A 653 -4.09 -0.39 4.67
N THR A 654 -2.84 -0.04 4.97
CA THR A 654 -1.68 -0.27 4.10
C THR A 654 -0.84 -1.48 4.51
N HIS A 655 -1.26 -2.20 5.55
CA HIS A 655 -0.61 -3.44 6.00
C HIS A 655 -0.81 -4.58 4.99
N ASP A 656 0.05 -5.58 5.07
CA ASP A 656 0.07 -6.77 4.22
C ASP A 656 -0.38 -8.06 4.95
N CYS A 657 -0.90 -7.91 6.18
CA CYS A 657 -1.44 -9.02 6.96
C CYS A 657 -2.51 -9.84 6.21
N ASN A 658 -2.57 -11.13 6.53
CA ASN A 658 -3.61 -12.02 6.03
C ASN A 658 -5.01 -11.50 6.41
N LYS A 659 -6.04 -11.82 5.62
CA LYS A 659 -7.44 -11.56 5.98
C LYS A 659 -7.86 -12.22 7.32
N ASN A 660 -7.26 -13.37 7.61
CA ASN A 660 -7.46 -14.12 8.84
C ASN A 660 -6.47 -13.70 9.93
N ALA A 661 -5.73 -12.62 9.73
CA ALA A 661 -4.84 -12.02 10.72
C ALA A 661 -5.36 -10.65 11.16
N LYS A 662 -4.89 -10.21 12.31
CA LYS A 662 -5.05 -8.87 12.87
C LYS A 662 -3.73 -8.13 12.69
N CYS A 663 -3.81 -6.89 12.22
CA CYS A 663 -2.69 -5.97 12.28
C CYS A 663 -2.61 -5.40 13.69
N ASN A 664 -1.51 -5.67 14.38
CA ASN A 664 -1.21 -5.14 15.71
C ASN A 664 -0.21 -4.00 15.54
N TYR A 665 -0.62 -2.79 15.93
CA TYR A 665 0.26 -1.64 15.98
C TYR A 665 1.13 -1.73 17.23
N LEU A 666 2.46 -1.69 17.06
CA LEU A 666 3.42 -1.83 18.16
C LEU A 666 3.77 -0.48 18.78
N GLY A 667 3.68 0.59 17.99
CA GLY A 667 3.94 1.94 18.46
C GLY A 667 4.42 2.81 17.32
N HIS A 668 4.53 4.12 17.57
CA HIS A 668 5.07 5.03 16.58
C HIS A 668 6.57 4.82 16.37
N TYR A 669 7.30 4.60 17.46
CA TYR A 669 8.76 4.47 17.48
C TYR A 669 9.26 3.03 17.53
N SER A 670 8.37 2.04 17.60
CA SER A 670 8.72 0.61 17.52
C SER A 670 9.21 0.24 16.12
N ASP A 671 10.19 -0.65 16.00
CA ASP A 671 10.64 -1.21 14.72
C ASP A 671 10.43 -2.74 14.68
N PRO A 672 9.51 -3.26 13.85
CA PRO A 672 8.63 -2.55 12.92
C PRO A 672 7.43 -1.90 13.63
N MET A 673 6.84 -0.87 13.02
CA MET A 673 5.66 -0.16 13.59
C MET A 673 4.42 -1.05 13.79
N TYR A 674 4.36 -2.20 13.12
CA TYR A 674 3.27 -3.15 13.23
C TYR A 674 3.75 -4.58 12.99
N ARG A 675 3.04 -5.54 13.57
CA ARG A 675 3.14 -6.97 13.24
C ARG A 675 1.78 -7.56 12.88
N CYS A 676 1.80 -8.69 12.19
CA CYS A 676 0.61 -9.42 11.82
C CYS A 676 0.48 -10.67 12.69
N GLU A 677 -0.68 -10.88 13.29
CA GLU A 677 -0.95 -12.04 14.15
C GLU A 677 -2.21 -12.75 13.65
N CYS A 678 -2.19 -14.07 13.48
CA CYS A 678 -3.37 -14.80 13.06
C CYS A 678 -4.50 -14.66 14.12
N LYS A 679 -5.75 -14.54 13.67
CA LYS A 679 -6.93 -14.46 14.54
C LYS A 679 -7.17 -15.84 15.20
N PRO A 680 -7.83 -15.90 16.38
CA PRO A 680 -8.19 -17.18 17.00
C PRO A 680 -8.88 -18.15 16.03
N GLY A 681 -8.46 -19.42 16.08
CA GLY A 681 -8.83 -20.48 15.14
C GLY A 681 -8.02 -20.50 13.85
N TYR A 682 -6.92 -19.74 13.81
CA TYR A 682 -5.93 -19.76 12.75
C TYR A 682 -4.52 -19.63 13.32
N ALA A 683 -3.57 -20.32 12.70
CA ALA A 683 -2.15 -20.29 13.04
C ALA A 683 -1.29 -19.97 11.81
N GLY A 684 -0.11 -19.39 12.03
CA GLY A 684 0.78 -18.94 10.96
C GLY A 684 1.63 -17.73 11.33
N ASN A 685 2.36 -17.20 10.36
CA ASN A 685 3.21 -16.02 10.54
C ASN A 685 2.46 -14.68 10.36
N GLY A 686 1.13 -14.68 10.42
CA GLY A 686 0.28 -13.50 10.25
C GLY A 686 0.11 -13.00 8.81
N ILE A 687 1.08 -13.21 7.92
CA ILE A 687 0.94 -12.97 6.47
C ILE A 687 0.23 -14.15 5.80
N ILE A 688 0.57 -15.36 6.24
CA ILE A 688 -0.05 -16.61 5.87
C ILE A 688 -0.64 -17.20 7.14
N CYS A 689 -1.94 -17.50 7.12
CA CYS A 689 -2.64 -18.14 8.23
C CYS A 689 -3.41 -19.36 7.71
N GLY A 690 -3.24 -20.50 8.37
CA GLY A 690 -3.96 -21.76 8.18
C GLY A 690 -4.94 -22.02 9.32
N GLU A 691 -5.78 -23.05 9.17
CA GLU A 691 -6.73 -23.48 10.20
C GLU A 691 -5.99 -24.08 11.40
N ASP A 692 -6.44 -23.74 12.60
CA ASP A 692 -5.95 -24.22 13.89
C ASP A 692 -7.20 -24.57 14.71
N THR A 693 -7.37 -25.85 15.03
CA THR A 693 -8.66 -26.40 15.53
C THR A 693 -8.75 -26.35 17.04
N ASP A 694 -7.64 -26.62 17.71
CA ASP A 694 -7.49 -26.71 19.16
C ASP A 694 -6.81 -25.47 19.77
N LEU A 695 -6.48 -24.47 18.95
CA LEU A 695 -6.11 -23.12 19.34
C LEU A 695 -4.75 -23.03 20.04
N ASP A 696 -3.85 -23.98 19.79
CA ASP A 696 -2.53 -24.03 20.42
C ASP A 696 -1.46 -23.25 19.63
N GLY A 697 -1.86 -22.64 18.51
CA GLY A 697 -0.99 -21.85 17.65
C GLY A 697 -0.29 -22.67 16.56
N TRP A 698 -0.55 -23.96 16.40
CA TRP A 698 -0.04 -24.77 15.30
C TRP A 698 -1.14 -25.09 14.27
N PRO A 699 -0.85 -24.95 12.97
CA PRO A 699 -1.85 -25.21 11.95
C PRO A 699 -2.03 -26.71 11.70
N ASN A 700 -3.26 -27.12 11.38
CA ASN A 700 -3.61 -28.52 11.08
C ASN A 700 -2.83 -29.13 9.88
N GLU A 701 -2.23 -28.29 9.02
CA GLU A 701 -1.50 -28.64 7.81
C GLU A 701 -0.27 -27.74 7.65
N ASP A 702 0.77 -28.26 6.98
CA ASP A 702 1.95 -27.46 6.62
C ASP A 702 1.57 -26.26 5.73
N LEU A 703 2.03 -25.07 6.11
CA LEU A 703 1.79 -23.83 5.39
C LEU A 703 2.97 -23.47 4.48
N VAL A 704 2.73 -22.62 3.48
CA VAL A 704 3.79 -22.20 2.54
C VAL A 704 4.88 -21.32 3.18
N CYS A 705 4.66 -20.85 4.41
CA CYS A 705 5.65 -20.08 5.19
C CYS A 705 6.74 -20.94 5.84
N VAL A 706 6.65 -22.27 5.81
CA VAL A 706 7.64 -23.20 6.41
C VAL A 706 9.08 -22.95 5.95
N ALA A 707 9.28 -22.46 4.72
CA ALA A 707 10.62 -22.21 4.19
C ALA A 707 11.39 -21.08 4.90
N ASN A 708 10.67 -20.13 5.54
CA ASN A 708 11.23 -18.89 6.07
C ASN A 708 10.74 -18.53 7.50
N ALA A 709 9.90 -19.37 8.13
CA ALA A 709 9.33 -19.08 9.44
C ALA A 709 9.90 -20.01 10.52
N THR A 710 10.17 -19.45 11.69
CA THR A 710 10.67 -20.15 12.88
C THR A 710 9.58 -20.97 13.58
N TYR A 711 8.35 -20.44 13.72
CA TYR A 711 7.23 -21.07 14.45
C TYR A 711 5.89 -21.00 13.67
N HIS A 712 4.90 -21.78 14.09
CA HIS A 712 3.48 -21.71 13.68
C HIS A 712 3.14 -21.97 12.20
N CYS A 713 4.07 -22.50 11.41
CA CYS A 713 3.83 -22.81 9.99
C CYS A 713 3.87 -24.31 9.67
N LYS A 714 4.39 -25.14 10.58
CA LYS A 714 4.44 -26.60 10.40
C LYS A 714 3.14 -27.22 10.87
N LYS A 715 2.81 -28.37 10.30
CA LYS A 715 1.68 -29.19 10.73
C LYS A 715 1.81 -29.53 12.21
N ASP A 716 0.72 -29.29 12.92
CA ASP A 716 0.44 -29.81 14.26
C ASP A 716 0.54 -31.35 14.32
N ASN A 717 1.18 -31.86 15.38
CA ASN A 717 1.42 -33.27 15.66
C ASN A 717 0.35 -33.89 16.57
N CYS A 718 -0.50 -33.09 17.23
CA CYS A 718 -1.71 -33.49 17.95
C CYS A 718 -2.93 -32.61 17.62
N PRO A 719 -3.49 -32.65 16.38
CA PRO A 719 -4.45 -31.65 15.85
C PRO A 719 -5.80 -31.44 16.55
N ASN A 720 -6.08 -32.14 17.65
CA ASN A 720 -7.32 -31.99 18.41
C ASN A 720 -7.06 -31.91 19.93
N LEU A 721 -5.81 -31.79 20.36
CA LEU A 721 -5.41 -31.73 21.75
C LEU A 721 -4.32 -30.67 21.88
N PRO A 722 -4.61 -29.53 22.55
CA PRO A 722 -3.64 -28.45 22.63
C PRO A 722 -2.32 -28.90 23.23
N ASN A 723 -1.24 -28.75 22.48
CA ASN A 723 0.12 -29.09 22.89
C ASN A 723 1.10 -28.11 22.24
N SER A 724 0.92 -26.83 22.55
CA SER A 724 1.60 -25.71 21.89
C SER A 724 3.14 -25.78 21.85
N GLY A 725 3.76 -26.61 22.69
CA GLY A 725 5.20 -26.87 22.67
C GLY A 725 5.66 -27.85 21.58
N GLN A 726 4.72 -28.61 21.01
CA GLN A 726 4.94 -29.62 19.96
C GLN A 726 6.02 -30.63 20.33
N GLU A 727 6.18 -30.92 21.61
CA GLU A 727 7.09 -31.96 22.07
C GLU A 727 6.73 -33.30 21.39
N ASP A 728 7.78 -33.99 20.93
CA ASP A 728 7.75 -35.22 20.11
C ASP A 728 9.12 -35.88 20.34
N TYR A 729 9.20 -36.63 21.44
CA TYR A 729 10.45 -37.10 22.01
C TYR A 729 11.13 -38.12 21.10
N ASP A 730 10.38 -39.11 20.61
CA ASP A 730 10.88 -40.17 19.73
C ASP A 730 10.95 -39.79 18.23
N LYS A 731 10.29 -38.69 17.84
CA LYS A 731 10.28 -38.10 16.50
C LYS A 731 9.57 -38.95 15.46
N ASP A 732 8.53 -39.67 15.85
CA ASP A 732 7.69 -40.42 14.93
C ASP A 732 6.64 -39.54 14.20
N GLY A 733 6.44 -38.31 14.69
CA GLY A 733 5.54 -37.31 14.16
C GLY A 733 4.15 -37.27 14.82
N ILE A 734 3.94 -38.07 15.86
CA ILE A 734 2.88 -37.94 16.86
C ILE A 734 3.49 -37.17 18.04
N GLY A 735 2.76 -36.21 18.63
CA GLY A 735 3.29 -35.42 19.74
C GLY A 735 3.07 -36.11 21.08
N ASP A 736 3.95 -35.84 22.05
CA ASP A 736 3.95 -36.44 23.40
C ASP A 736 2.60 -36.26 24.14
N ALA A 737 1.81 -35.24 23.76
CA ALA A 737 0.50 -35.02 24.38
C ALA A 737 -0.55 -36.05 23.96
N CYS A 738 -0.41 -36.64 22.77
CA CYS A 738 -1.38 -37.54 22.16
C CYS A 738 -0.77 -38.86 21.66
N ASP A 739 0.49 -39.12 22.00
CA ASP A 739 1.08 -40.44 21.86
C ASP A 739 0.59 -41.36 22.99
N ASP A 740 0.62 -42.66 22.73
CA ASP A 740 0.37 -43.70 23.72
C ASP A 740 1.70 -44.29 24.28
N ASP A 741 2.85 -44.00 23.65
CA ASP A 741 4.20 -44.54 23.94
C ASP A 741 5.29 -43.52 23.50
N ASP A 742 5.54 -42.49 24.33
CA ASP A 742 6.33 -41.28 24.02
C ASP A 742 7.81 -41.57 23.64
N ASP A 743 8.36 -42.71 24.04
CA ASP A 743 9.75 -43.11 23.76
C ASP A 743 9.89 -44.37 22.87
N ASN A 744 8.76 -44.88 22.39
CA ASN A 744 8.62 -46.01 21.48
C ASN A 744 9.28 -47.31 22.00
N ASP A 745 9.25 -47.54 23.32
CA ASP A 745 9.84 -48.70 23.96
C ASP A 745 8.92 -49.94 24.03
N LYS A 746 7.64 -49.75 23.69
CA LYS A 746 6.51 -50.70 23.70
C LYS A 746 5.82 -50.85 25.05
N ILE A 747 6.07 -49.96 25.98
CA ILE A 747 5.36 -49.86 27.24
C ILE A 747 4.54 -48.56 27.17
N PRO A 748 3.20 -48.64 27.26
CA PRO A 748 2.40 -47.43 27.23
C PRO A 748 2.72 -46.52 28.42
N ASP A 749 2.68 -45.20 28.21
CA ASP A 749 3.15 -44.19 29.18
C ASP A 749 2.44 -44.30 30.54
N ASP A 750 1.15 -44.68 30.54
CA ASP A 750 0.36 -44.88 31.77
C ASP A 750 0.88 -46.02 32.69
N ARG A 751 1.81 -46.82 32.17
CA ARG A 751 2.44 -47.96 32.83
C ARG A 751 3.96 -47.93 32.73
N ASP A 752 4.51 -46.89 32.12
CA ASP A 752 5.94 -46.67 31.99
C ASP A 752 6.44 -45.83 33.16
N ASN A 753 7.46 -46.31 33.86
CA ASN A 753 8.11 -45.56 34.94
C ASN A 753 9.21 -44.60 34.43
N CYS A 754 9.49 -44.59 33.13
CA CYS A 754 10.26 -43.56 32.42
C CYS A 754 9.66 -43.25 31.04
N PRO A 755 8.50 -42.57 30.97
CA PRO A 755 7.78 -42.33 29.71
C PRO A 755 8.63 -41.68 28.60
N PHE A 756 9.62 -40.86 28.98
CA PHE A 756 10.51 -40.17 28.05
C PHE A 756 11.89 -40.83 27.91
N HIS A 757 12.12 -42.07 28.35
CA HIS A 757 13.46 -42.67 28.30
C HIS A 757 13.47 -44.19 28.11
N TYR A 758 13.62 -44.61 26.86
CA TYR A 758 13.58 -46.02 26.43
C TYR A 758 14.06 -47.02 27.50
N ASN A 759 13.17 -47.64 28.27
CA ASN A 759 13.55 -48.58 29.33
C ASN A 759 12.63 -49.81 29.38
N PRO A 760 12.66 -50.70 28.36
CA PRO A 760 11.72 -51.83 28.29
C PRO A 760 11.80 -52.85 29.43
N ALA A 761 12.83 -52.74 30.27
CA ALA A 761 13.03 -53.58 31.44
C ALA A 761 12.35 -53.05 32.71
N GLN A 762 11.98 -51.76 32.76
CA GLN A 762 11.30 -51.09 33.88
C GLN A 762 11.99 -51.37 35.21
N TYR A 763 13.32 -51.21 35.24
CA TYR A 763 14.07 -51.30 36.49
C TYR A 763 13.81 -50.05 37.32
N ASP A 764 13.57 -50.27 38.60
CA ASP A 764 13.26 -49.25 39.61
C ASP A 764 13.75 -49.83 40.95
N TYR A 765 14.85 -49.29 41.43
CA TYR A 765 15.60 -49.82 42.57
C TYR A 765 14.92 -49.54 43.91
N ASP A 766 14.48 -48.31 44.14
CA ASP A 766 13.98 -47.80 45.42
C ASP A 766 12.45 -47.70 45.49
N ARG A 767 11.76 -47.90 44.37
CA ARG A 767 10.30 -48.04 44.24
C ARG A 767 9.54 -46.78 44.52
N ASP A 768 9.99 -45.69 43.93
CA ASP A 768 9.34 -44.39 43.96
C ASP A 768 8.47 -44.13 42.71
N ASP A 769 8.28 -45.16 41.88
CA ASP A 769 7.56 -45.15 40.60
C ASP A 769 8.28 -44.38 39.47
N VAL A 770 9.56 -44.01 39.66
CA VAL A 770 10.47 -43.49 38.62
C VAL A 770 11.54 -44.56 38.31
N GLY A 771 11.78 -44.85 37.03
CA GLY A 771 12.71 -45.91 36.64
C GLY A 771 14.18 -45.48 36.69
N ASP A 772 15.08 -46.43 36.99
CA ASP A 772 16.54 -46.22 37.15
C ASP A 772 17.21 -45.44 35.99
N ARG A 773 16.59 -45.41 34.80
CA ARG A 773 17.14 -44.77 33.59
C ARG A 773 16.86 -43.26 33.54
N CYS A 774 15.74 -42.84 34.11
CA CYS A 774 15.29 -41.45 34.16
C CYS A 774 15.32 -40.88 35.58
N ASP A 775 15.58 -41.71 36.57
CA ASP A 775 15.72 -41.31 37.96
C ASP A 775 17.03 -40.52 38.19
N ASN A 776 16.89 -39.25 38.61
CA ASN A 776 18.00 -38.37 38.99
C ASN A 776 18.57 -38.67 40.38
N CYS A 777 17.92 -39.55 41.15
CA CYS A 777 18.41 -40.12 42.39
C CYS A 777 18.12 -41.63 42.50
N PRO A 778 18.78 -42.50 41.69
CA PRO A 778 18.50 -43.95 41.51
C PRO A 778 18.45 -44.86 42.75
N TYR A 779 18.74 -44.34 43.94
CA TYR A 779 18.82 -45.09 45.18
C TYR A 779 18.05 -44.43 46.34
N ASN A 780 17.41 -43.28 46.09
CA ASN A 780 16.83 -42.37 47.07
C ASN A 780 15.44 -41.89 46.65
N HIS A 781 14.40 -42.66 46.98
CA HIS A 781 13.00 -42.36 46.68
C HIS A 781 12.62 -40.86 46.62
N ASN A 782 12.35 -40.36 45.42
CA ASN A 782 11.98 -38.97 45.09
C ASN A 782 11.11 -38.91 43.82
N PRO A 783 9.81 -39.26 43.92
CA PRO A 783 8.91 -39.30 42.77
C PRO A 783 8.72 -37.96 42.04
N ASP A 784 9.00 -36.85 42.72
CA ASP A 784 8.93 -35.49 42.19
C ASP A 784 10.14 -35.11 41.35
N GLN A 785 11.25 -35.86 41.47
CA GLN A 785 12.47 -35.66 40.69
C GLN A 785 13.00 -34.22 40.75
N ALA A 786 12.77 -33.52 41.88
CA ALA A 786 13.23 -32.16 42.09
C ALA A 786 14.76 -32.07 41.97
N ASP A 787 15.23 -31.08 41.22
CA ASP A 787 16.64 -30.80 40.94
C ASP A 787 16.81 -29.27 40.87
N THR A 788 17.15 -28.67 42.01
CA THR A 788 17.12 -27.21 42.21
C THR A 788 18.12 -26.48 41.30
N ASP A 789 19.32 -27.02 41.10
CA ASP A 789 20.37 -26.42 40.26
C ASP A 789 20.40 -26.97 38.81
N ASN A 790 19.52 -27.93 38.49
CA ASN A 790 19.36 -28.57 37.19
C ASN A 790 20.64 -29.22 36.67
N ASN A 791 21.46 -29.80 37.56
CA ASN A 791 22.72 -30.44 37.19
C ASN A 791 22.55 -31.94 36.81
N GLY A 792 21.36 -32.50 36.99
CA GLY A 792 21.00 -33.89 36.73
C GLY A 792 21.13 -34.84 37.93
N GLU A 793 21.50 -34.34 39.11
CA GLU A 793 21.46 -35.03 40.41
C GLU A 793 20.34 -34.42 41.25
N GLY A 794 19.34 -35.21 41.63
CA GLY A 794 18.18 -34.69 42.34
C GLY A 794 18.47 -34.25 43.79
N ASP A 795 17.61 -33.39 44.32
CA ASP A 795 17.69 -32.82 45.66
C ASP A 795 17.74 -33.91 46.76
N ALA A 796 17.10 -35.06 46.52
CA ALA A 796 17.01 -36.15 47.48
C ALA A 796 18.34 -36.89 47.74
N CYS A 797 19.29 -36.78 46.83
CA CYS A 797 20.61 -37.41 46.91
C CYS A 797 21.78 -36.41 46.87
N ALA A 798 21.53 -35.17 46.46
CA ALA A 798 22.50 -34.09 46.49
C ALA A 798 22.83 -33.62 47.93
N ALA A 799 24.12 -33.34 48.17
CA ALA A 799 24.62 -32.82 49.46
C ALA A 799 24.63 -31.28 49.53
N ASP A 800 24.43 -30.65 48.39
CA ASP A 800 24.47 -29.22 48.06
C ASP A 800 23.51 -29.10 46.87
N ILE A 801 22.25 -28.72 47.13
CA ILE A 801 21.15 -28.83 46.15
C ILE A 801 21.08 -27.62 45.21
N ASP A 802 21.55 -26.45 45.62
CA ASP A 802 21.56 -25.23 44.82
C ASP A 802 22.91 -24.96 44.14
N GLY A 803 23.92 -25.78 44.43
CA GLY A 803 25.19 -25.86 43.70
C GLY A 803 26.14 -24.70 44.00
N ASP A 804 25.96 -24.03 45.15
CA ASP A 804 26.74 -22.85 45.53
C ASP A 804 28.09 -23.20 46.20
N GLY A 805 28.29 -24.47 46.55
CA GLY A 805 29.49 -24.99 47.19
C GLY A 805 29.42 -25.01 48.72
N ILE A 806 28.30 -24.59 49.30
CA ILE A 806 27.94 -24.73 50.71
C ILE A 806 27.04 -25.96 50.86
N LEU A 807 27.30 -26.78 51.87
CA LEU A 807 26.50 -28.00 52.08
C LEU A 807 25.17 -27.63 52.72
N ASN A 808 24.07 -28.31 52.36
CA ASN A 808 22.71 -28.07 52.85
C ASN A 808 22.62 -27.84 54.38
N GLU A 809 23.36 -28.62 55.18
CA GLU A 809 23.34 -28.51 56.65
C GLU A 809 23.94 -27.20 57.21
N ARG A 810 24.70 -26.47 56.39
CA ARG A 810 25.38 -25.22 56.74
C ARG A 810 24.89 -24.03 55.95
N ASP A 811 24.04 -24.30 54.97
CA ASP A 811 23.49 -23.31 54.08
C ASP A 811 22.31 -22.61 54.75
N ASN A 812 22.36 -21.28 54.84
CA ASN A 812 21.26 -20.46 55.31
C ASN A 812 20.21 -20.15 54.23
N CYS A 813 20.46 -20.53 52.96
CA CYS A 813 19.53 -20.52 51.84
C CYS A 813 19.65 -21.78 50.98
N GLN A 814 19.31 -22.93 51.56
CA GLN A 814 19.47 -24.25 50.92
C GLN A 814 18.97 -24.36 49.47
N TYR A 815 17.96 -23.59 49.06
CA TYR A 815 17.37 -23.68 47.72
C TYR A 815 17.71 -22.47 46.82
N VAL A 816 18.56 -21.54 47.29
CA VAL A 816 18.84 -20.29 46.59
C VAL A 816 20.34 -19.98 46.68
N TYR A 817 21.00 -20.12 45.53
CA TYR A 817 22.43 -19.88 45.35
C TYR A 817 22.93 -18.60 46.05
N ASN A 818 23.71 -18.74 47.14
CA ASN A 818 24.18 -17.60 47.93
C ASN A 818 25.54 -17.83 48.61
N VAL A 819 26.60 -17.93 47.79
CA VAL A 819 27.98 -18.17 48.26
C VAL A 819 28.52 -17.23 49.35
N ASP A 820 27.96 -16.03 49.50
CA ASP A 820 28.38 -15.06 50.52
C ASP A 820 27.73 -15.31 51.89
N GLN A 821 26.69 -16.16 51.95
CA GLN A 821 25.96 -16.58 53.15
C GLN A 821 25.63 -15.38 54.05
N ARG A 822 25.27 -14.25 53.42
CA ARG A 822 24.91 -13.03 54.14
C ARG A 822 23.58 -13.25 54.86
N ASP A 823 23.55 -12.81 56.11
CA ASP A 823 22.41 -12.87 57.02
C ASP A 823 22.46 -11.59 57.86
N THR A 824 21.71 -10.57 57.43
CA THR A 824 21.79 -9.19 57.91
C THR A 824 21.16 -9.02 59.28
N ASP A 825 20.06 -9.71 59.56
CA ASP A 825 19.30 -9.60 60.81
C ASP A 825 19.56 -10.75 61.82
N MET A 826 20.36 -11.74 61.41
CA MET A 826 20.85 -12.87 62.20
C MET A 826 19.74 -13.82 62.67
N ASP A 827 18.73 -14.04 61.85
CA ASP A 827 17.62 -14.95 62.13
C ASP A 827 17.91 -16.41 61.70
N GLY A 828 18.96 -16.61 60.90
CA GLY A 828 19.42 -17.89 60.41
C GLY A 828 18.93 -18.24 58.99
N VAL A 829 18.19 -17.35 58.35
CA VAL A 829 17.80 -17.37 56.94
C VAL A 829 18.67 -16.34 56.21
N GLY A 830 19.25 -16.69 55.06
CA GLY A 830 20.13 -15.77 54.34
C GLY A 830 19.35 -14.70 53.56
N ASP A 831 19.96 -13.53 53.38
CA ASP A 831 19.32 -12.37 52.72
C ASP A 831 18.70 -12.67 51.34
N GLN A 832 19.21 -13.68 50.62
CA GLN A 832 18.73 -14.04 49.27
C GLN A 832 17.44 -14.86 49.27
N CYS A 833 17.12 -15.53 50.37
CA CYS A 833 15.93 -16.36 50.53
C CYS A 833 15.06 -15.91 51.70
N ASP A 834 15.46 -14.84 52.40
CA ASP A 834 14.71 -14.23 53.48
C ASP A 834 13.65 -13.29 52.92
N ASN A 835 12.38 -13.54 53.26
CA ASN A 835 11.25 -12.70 52.90
C ASN A 835 11.08 -11.46 53.80
N CYS A 836 11.92 -11.30 54.82
CA CYS A 836 12.11 -10.07 55.59
C CYS A 836 13.60 -9.81 55.94
N PRO A 837 14.49 -9.53 54.98
CA PRO A 837 15.96 -9.46 55.14
C PRO A 837 16.51 -8.50 56.22
N LEU A 838 15.66 -7.67 56.81
CA LEU A 838 16.01 -6.63 57.78
C LEU A 838 15.35 -6.84 59.16
N GLU A 839 14.47 -7.82 59.31
CA GLU A 839 13.62 -8.01 60.51
C GLU A 839 13.45 -9.49 60.87
N HIS A 840 14.18 -9.93 61.90
CA HIS A 840 14.32 -11.33 62.30
C HIS A 840 13.02 -12.15 62.34
N ASN A 841 12.89 -13.14 61.44
CA ASN A 841 11.72 -14.00 61.25
C ASN A 841 12.07 -15.44 60.74
N PRO A 842 12.69 -16.30 61.58
CA PRO A 842 13.22 -17.60 61.14
C PRO A 842 12.20 -18.60 60.57
N ASP A 843 10.92 -18.39 60.89
CA ASP A 843 9.82 -19.24 60.42
C ASP A 843 9.35 -18.88 58.99
N GLN A 844 9.79 -17.74 58.45
CA GLN A 844 9.50 -17.25 57.09
C GLN A 844 8.00 -17.26 56.72
N LEU A 845 7.14 -17.11 57.74
CA LEU A 845 5.69 -17.19 57.57
C LEU A 845 5.21 -16.01 56.70
N ASP A 846 4.47 -16.35 55.65
CA ASP A 846 3.82 -15.42 54.72
C ASP A 846 2.34 -15.84 54.59
N SER A 847 1.49 -15.20 55.39
CA SER A 847 0.08 -15.59 55.58
C SER A 847 -0.81 -15.23 54.41
N ASP A 848 -0.44 -14.25 53.60
CA ASP A 848 -1.22 -13.83 52.44
C ASP A 848 -0.48 -14.00 51.10
N SER A 849 0.69 -14.61 51.09
CA SER A 849 1.40 -15.12 49.91
C SER A 849 1.86 -14.03 48.93
N ASP A 850 2.19 -12.84 49.40
CA ASP A 850 2.72 -11.73 48.58
C ASP A 850 4.25 -11.75 48.43
N ARG A 851 4.94 -12.69 49.11
CA ARG A 851 6.41 -12.83 49.22
C ARG A 851 7.06 -11.89 50.23
N ILE A 852 6.27 -11.20 51.05
CA ILE A 852 6.73 -10.36 52.16
C ILE A 852 6.33 -11.09 53.46
N GLY A 853 7.30 -11.39 54.31
CA GLY A 853 7.00 -12.13 55.54
C GLY A 853 6.12 -11.34 56.50
N ASP A 854 5.28 -12.04 57.28
CA ASP A 854 4.32 -11.48 58.24
C ASP A 854 4.94 -10.48 59.25
N THR A 855 6.25 -10.57 59.47
CA THR A 855 6.99 -9.70 60.41
C THR A 855 7.22 -8.31 59.83
N CYS A 856 7.51 -8.21 58.54
CA CYS A 856 7.78 -6.95 57.83
C CYS A 856 6.61 -6.48 56.95
N ASP A 857 5.63 -7.35 56.70
CA ASP A 857 4.38 -7.02 56.03
C ASP A 857 3.54 -6.10 56.94
N ASN A 858 3.25 -4.91 56.42
CA ASN A 858 2.38 -3.94 57.07
C ASN A 858 1.10 -3.63 56.26
N ASN A 859 0.96 -4.22 55.07
CA ASN A 859 -0.14 -4.03 54.12
C ASN A 859 -0.43 -2.55 53.78
N GLN A 860 0.51 -1.63 54.02
CA GLN A 860 0.35 -0.22 53.69
C GLN A 860 0.87 0.01 52.28
N ASP A 861 -0.03 -0.12 51.32
CA ASP A 861 0.15 0.20 49.91
C ASP A 861 -0.87 1.30 49.58
N ILE A 862 -0.39 2.54 49.37
CA ILE A 862 -1.27 3.72 49.24
C ILE A 862 -1.77 3.93 47.82
N ASP A 863 -1.06 3.45 46.81
CA ASP A 863 -1.39 3.62 45.41
C ASP A 863 -1.91 2.33 44.74
N GLU A 864 -1.98 1.25 45.53
CA GLU A 864 -2.66 -0.01 45.30
C GLU A 864 -2.01 -0.83 44.17
N ASP A 865 -0.71 -0.71 43.97
CA ASP A 865 0.03 -1.41 42.91
C ASP A 865 0.54 -2.81 43.31
N GLY A 866 0.58 -3.10 44.61
CA GLY A 866 0.97 -4.38 45.19
C GLY A 866 2.26 -4.33 46.00
N HIS A 867 3.00 -3.22 45.97
CA HIS A 867 4.20 -3.03 46.75
C HIS A 867 3.92 -2.12 47.95
N GLN A 868 4.31 -2.55 49.15
CA GLN A 868 4.11 -1.73 50.35
C GLN A 868 5.02 -0.49 50.33
N ASN A 869 4.55 0.64 50.90
CA ASN A 869 5.19 1.96 50.81
C ASN A 869 6.70 2.01 51.16
N ASN A 870 7.18 1.08 51.98
CA ASN A 870 8.57 0.98 52.44
C ASN A 870 9.47 0.12 51.53
N LEU A 871 8.89 -0.60 50.57
CA LEU A 871 9.56 -1.42 49.57
C LEU A 871 9.30 -0.93 48.14
N ASP A 872 8.37 0.00 47.97
CA ASP A 872 8.04 0.62 46.70
C ASP A 872 9.04 1.73 46.32
N ASN A 873 9.62 1.64 45.12
CA ASN A 873 10.53 2.64 44.56
C ASN A 873 9.80 3.90 44.03
N CYS A 874 8.46 3.88 43.94
CA CYS A 874 7.59 5.02 43.67
C CYS A 874 6.31 5.03 44.55
N PRO A 875 6.41 5.27 45.88
CA PRO A 875 5.32 5.12 46.87
C PRO A 875 3.99 5.87 46.68
N TYR A 876 3.83 6.65 45.61
CA TYR A 876 2.64 7.45 45.34
C TYR A 876 2.20 7.39 43.87
N VAL A 877 2.88 6.60 43.02
CA VAL A 877 2.63 6.49 41.59
C VAL A 877 2.64 5.00 41.22
N PRO A 878 1.48 4.41 40.87
CA PRO A 878 1.40 2.97 40.66
C PRO A 878 2.36 2.46 39.57
N ASN A 879 3.23 1.53 39.95
CA ASN A 879 4.22 0.88 39.10
C ASN A 879 4.51 -0.53 39.61
N ALA A 880 3.51 -1.41 39.53
CA ALA A 880 3.57 -2.78 40.00
C ALA A 880 4.78 -3.59 39.49
N ASN A 881 5.36 -3.24 38.34
CA ASN A 881 6.56 -3.89 37.80
C ASN A 881 7.88 -3.38 38.41
N GLN A 882 7.84 -2.32 39.21
CA GLN A 882 8.98 -1.69 39.90
C GLN A 882 10.19 -1.40 38.99
N ALA A 883 9.95 -1.16 37.70
CA ALA A 883 11.02 -0.88 36.74
C ALA A 883 11.86 0.34 37.20
N ASP A 884 13.18 0.17 37.15
CA ASP A 884 14.23 1.10 37.58
C ASP A 884 15.47 0.82 36.70
N HIS A 885 15.44 1.33 35.47
CA HIS A 885 16.40 0.92 34.41
C HIS A 885 17.84 1.36 34.72
N ASP A 886 18.03 2.52 35.35
CA ASP A 886 19.35 3.01 35.76
C ASP A 886 19.83 2.51 37.14
N LYS A 887 18.92 1.91 37.92
CA LYS A 887 19.18 1.29 39.24
C LYS A 887 19.62 2.31 40.28
N ASP A 888 19.10 3.53 40.23
CA ASP A 888 19.38 4.57 41.22
C ASP A 888 18.50 4.48 42.47
N GLY A 889 17.49 3.61 42.45
CA GLY A 889 16.55 3.34 43.54
C GLY A 889 15.25 4.15 43.46
N LYS A 890 15.02 4.86 42.36
CA LYS A 890 13.77 5.55 42.04
C LYS A 890 13.17 4.94 40.78
N GLY A 891 11.94 4.48 40.85
CA GLY A 891 11.33 3.78 39.72
C GLY A 891 11.01 4.71 38.54
N ASP A 892 11.06 4.19 37.32
CA ASP A 892 10.86 4.94 36.07
C ASP A 892 9.53 5.74 36.08
N ALA A 893 8.48 5.16 36.66
CA ALA A 893 7.15 5.78 36.70
C ALA A 893 7.13 7.13 37.43
N CYS A 894 8.06 7.35 38.37
CA CYS A 894 8.25 8.59 39.09
C CYS A 894 9.62 9.23 38.84
N ASP A 895 10.42 8.68 37.93
CA ASP A 895 11.62 9.30 37.39
C ASP A 895 11.31 10.29 36.25
N HIS A 896 12.30 11.12 35.94
CA HIS A 896 12.30 12.09 34.86
C HIS A 896 13.50 11.89 33.93
N ASP A 897 14.34 10.89 34.19
CA ASP A 897 15.60 10.56 33.51
C ASP A 897 15.90 9.07 33.78
N ASP A 898 15.15 8.17 33.13
CA ASP A 898 15.11 6.71 33.39
C ASP A 898 16.45 5.98 33.15
N ASP A 899 17.37 6.59 32.40
CA ASP A 899 18.69 6.03 32.07
C ASP A 899 19.88 6.86 32.61
N ASN A 900 19.58 7.95 33.35
CA ASN A 900 20.53 8.84 34.00
C ASN A 900 21.61 9.42 33.05
N ASP A 901 21.27 9.65 31.78
CA ASP A 901 22.19 10.18 30.77
C ASP A 901 22.26 11.72 30.77
N GLY A 902 21.31 12.37 31.45
CA GLY A 902 21.17 13.81 31.61
C GLY A 902 20.17 14.48 30.67
N ILE A 903 19.49 13.73 29.79
CA ILE A 903 18.40 14.15 28.94
C ILE A 903 17.08 13.63 29.54
N PRO A 904 16.10 14.51 29.85
CA PRO A 904 14.84 14.04 30.43
C PRO A 904 14.01 13.19 29.47
N ASP A 905 13.25 12.22 30.01
CA ASP A 905 12.47 11.22 29.24
C ASP A 905 11.55 11.82 28.18
N ASP A 906 10.96 12.99 28.46
CA ASP A 906 10.03 13.67 27.56
C ASP A 906 10.70 14.21 26.28
N ARG A 907 12.03 14.16 26.23
CA ARG A 907 12.89 14.65 25.16
C ARG A 907 13.94 13.65 24.73
N ASP A 908 13.99 12.49 25.36
CA ASP A 908 14.93 11.43 25.04
C ASP A 908 14.43 10.59 23.85
N ASN A 909 15.29 10.35 22.87
CA ASN A 909 15.01 9.46 21.75
C ASN A 909 15.39 7.98 22.01
N CYS A 910 16.02 7.68 23.14
CA CYS A 910 16.30 6.37 23.69
C CYS A 910 16.15 6.36 25.22
N ARG A 911 14.93 6.60 25.72
CA ARG A 911 14.60 6.75 27.15
C ARG A 911 15.27 5.77 28.12
N LEU A 912 15.50 4.51 27.72
CA LEU A 912 16.00 3.46 28.60
C LEU A 912 17.48 3.12 28.35
N VAL A 913 18.14 3.78 27.39
CA VAL A 913 19.49 3.43 26.92
C VAL A 913 20.36 4.69 26.82
N PRO A 914 21.37 4.83 27.71
CA PRO A 914 22.12 6.08 27.83
C PRO A 914 22.75 6.55 26.52
N ASN A 915 22.31 7.70 26.00
CA ASN A 915 22.83 8.29 24.77
C ASN A 915 22.83 9.84 24.80
N PRO A 916 23.75 10.48 25.56
CA PRO A 916 23.71 11.93 25.80
C PRO A 916 23.88 12.83 24.55
N ASP A 917 24.30 12.24 23.43
CA ASP A 917 24.44 12.92 22.13
C ASP A 917 23.18 12.88 21.28
N GLN A 918 22.16 12.11 21.68
CA GLN A 918 20.85 11.97 21.05
C GLN A 918 20.96 11.68 19.55
N LYS A 919 21.96 10.87 19.17
CA LYS A 919 22.30 10.60 17.78
C LYS A 919 21.21 9.75 17.11
N ASP A 920 20.55 10.34 16.12
CA ASP A 920 19.54 9.71 15.25
C ASP A 920 19.98 9.92 13.79
N SER A 921 20.59 8.89 13.17
CA SER A 921 21.23 9.02 11.85
C SER A 921 20.24 8.93 10.70
N ASP A 922 19.09 8.28 10.87
CA ASP A 922 18.07 8.08 9.83
C ASP A 922 16.85 9.00 9.99
N GLY A 923 16.76 9.73 11.10
CA GLY A 923 15.78 10.77 11.38
C GLY A 923 14.38 10.22 11.62
N ASP A 924 14.29 9.02 12.20
CA ASP A 924 13.02 8.37 12.52
C ASP A 924 12.48 8.76 13.92
N GLY A 925 13.26 9.53 14.69
CA GLY A 925 12.90 9.99 16.02
C GLY A 925 13.25 9.02 17.14
N ARG A 926 13.88 7.88 16.84
CA ARG A 926 14.50 6.97 17.81
C ARG A 926 16.02 7.06 17.67
N GLY A 927 16.73 7.02 18.78
CA GLY A 927 18.20 7.10 18.75
C GLY A 927 18.81 5.82 18.17
N ASP A 928 19.99 5.98 17.57
CA ASP A 928 20.77 4.87 17.01
C ASP A 928 21.19 3.85 18.10
N ALA A 929 21.24 4.28 19.38
CA ALA A 929 21.71 3.48 20.51
C ALA A 929 20.75 2.34 20.86
N CYS A 930 19.45 2.62 20.83
CA CYS A 930 18.36 1.68 21.13
C CYS A 930 17.67 1.21 19.83
N LYS A 931 18.42 1.04 18.74
CA LYS A 931 17.86 0.67 17.43
C LYS A 931 17.41 -0.80 17.45
N ASP A 932 16.13 -1.03 17.15
CA ASP A 932 15.49 -2.36 17.08
C ASP A 932 15.32 -3.11 18.42
N ASP A 933 15.88 -2.57 19.50
CA ASP A 933 15.82 -3.08 20.88
C ASP A 933 15.80 -1.85 21.81
N PHE A 934 14.65 -1.58 22.44
CA PHE A 934 14.39 -0.28 23.09
C PHE A 934 14.88 -0.22 24.54
N ASP A 935 14.78 -1.33 25.26
CA ASP A 935 15.22 -1.51 26.67
C ASP A 935 16.57 -2.22 26.78
N HIS A 936 17.15 -2.65 25.65
CA HIS A 936 18.52 -3.16 25.54
C HIS A 936 18.74 -4.47 26.33
N ASP A 937 17.73 -5.32 26.31
CA ASP A 937 17.72 -6.66 26.90
C ASP A 937 18.27 -7.76 25.96
N ASN A 938 18.61 -7.38 24.71
CA ASN A 938 19.05 -8.22 23.58
C ASN A 938 17.94 -8.99 22.85
N VAL A 939 16.67 -8.68 23.12
CA VAL A 939 15.51 -9.20 22.41
C VAL A 939 14.93 -8.09 21.52
N PRO A 940 14.82 -8.29 20.21
CA PRO A 940 14.29 -7.25 19.33
C PRO A 940 12.81 -6.93 19.64
N ASP A 941 12.41 -5.65 19.52
CA ASP A 941 11.05 -5.14 19.77
C ASP A 941 9.90 -6.02 19.21
N ILE A 942 10.13 -6.66 18.05
CA ILE A 942 9.12 -7.44 17.35
C ILE A 942 8.80 -8.76 18.06
N ASP A 943 9.84 -9.37 18.64
CA ASP A 943 9.82 -10.66 19.32
C ASP A 943 9.65 -10.47 20.84
N ASP A 944 9.94 -9.28 21.32
CA ASP A 944 9.73 -8.86 22.70
C ASP A 944 8.24 -8.62 23.02
N ILE A 945 7.82 -9.15 24.17
CA ILE A 945 6.48 -8.97 24.73
C ILE A 945 6.34 -7.70 25.57
N CYS A 946 7.44 -7.16 26.11
CA CYS A 946 7.50 -5.95 26.91
C CYS A 946 8.70 -5.09 26.52
N PRO A 947 8.70 -4.50 25.31
CA PRO A 947 9.83 -3.75 24.73
C PRO A 947 10.11 -2.40 25.39
N GLU A 948 9.64 -2.17 26.62
CA GLU A 948 10.00 -1.01 27.44
C GLU A 948 10.32 -1.49 28.88
N ASN A 949 10.78 -2.73 29.03
CA ASN A 949 11.09 -3.36 30.32
C ASN A 949 12.18 -4.43 30.16
N VAL A 950 13.39 -4.09 30.59
CA VAL A 950 14.59 -4.94 30.48
C VAL A 950 14.50 -6.30 31.18
N ASP A 951 13.58 -6.48 32.13
CA ASP A 951 13.48 -7.70 32.93
C ASP A 951 12.52 -8.75 32.32
N ILE A 952 11.71 -8.40 31.30
CA ILE A 952 10.64 -9.25 30.77
C ILE A 952 10.65 -9.27 29.23
N SER A 953 11.13 -10.36 28.62
CA SER A 953 11.20 -10.46 27.14
C SER A 953 10.38 -11.60 26.53
N GLU A 954 9.97 -12.60 27.33
CA GLU A 954 9.19 -13.75 26.87
C GLU A 954 8.06 -14.12 27.84
N THR A 955 7.00 -14.76 27.34
CA THR A 955 6.01 -15.37 28.22
C THR A 955 6.58 -16.63 28.86
N ASP A 956 6.73 -16.63 30.19
CA ASP A 956 7.34 -17.73 30.93
C ASP A 956 6.65 -18.00 32.28
N PHE A 957 6.01 -19.16 32.40
CA PHE A 957 5.50 -19.70 33.66
C PHE A 957 6.25 -20.98 34.09
N ARG A 958 7.52 -21.17 33.72
CA ARG A 958 8.36 -22.28 34.25
C ARG A 958 8.54 -22.14 35.75
N ARG A 959 8.77 -20.90 36.20
CA ARG A 959 8.83 -20.54 37.61
C ARG A 959 7.51 -19.89 37.99
N PHE A 960 6.81 -20.49 38.94
CA PHE A 960 5.57 -19.95 39.48
C PHE A 960 5.47 -20.22 40.98
N GLN A 961 4.72 -19.36 41.66
CA GLN A 961 4.35 -19.54 43.06
C GLN A 961 3.03 -20.33 43.12
N MET A 962 3.03 -21.42 43.87
CA MET A 962 1.80 -22.15 44.18
C MET A 962 1.11 -21.50 45.38
N ILE A 963 -0.15 -21.09 45.20
CA ILE A 963 -0.92 -20.45 46.27
C ILE A 963 -2.15 -21.31 46.60
N PRO A 964 -2.17 -21.98 47.76
CA PRO A 964 -3.34 -22.70 48.23
C PRO A 964 -4.38 -21.73 48.81
N LEU A 965 -5.60 -21.73 48.27
CA LEU A 965 -6.67 -20.82 48.72
C LEU A 965 -7.57 -21.43 49.80
N ASP A 966 -7.43 -22.73 50.10
CA ASP A 966 -8.02 -23.39 51.27
C ASP A 966 -7.04 -24.41 51.92
N PRO A 967 -5.96 -23.95 52.57
CA PRO A 967 -4.91 -24.83 53.11
C PRO A 967 -5.40 -25.75 54.26
N LYS A 968 -6.63 -25.55 54.75
CA LYS A 968 -7.26 -26.35 55.82
C LYS A 968 -8.43 -27.20 55.30
N GLY A 969 -8.54 -27.33 53.98
CA GLY A 969 -9.66 -27.94 53.27
C GLY A 969 -9.88 -29.43 53.54
N THR A 970 -11.00 -29.95 53.04
CA THR A 970 -11.43 -31.34 53.29
C THR A 970 -10.89 -32.35 52.28
N SER A 971 -10.45 -31.91 51.09
CA SER A 971 -9.89 -32.75 50.02
C SER A 971 -8.41 -33.04 50.28
N GLN A 972 -7.67 -32.01 50.73
CA GLN A 972 -6.22 -32.01 51.01
C GLN A 972 -5.33 -32.44 49.84
N ASN A 973 -5.84 -32.39 48.62
CA ASN A 973 -5.05 -32.61 47.42
C ASN A 973 -4.73 -31.24 46.82
N ASP A 974 -3.46 -30.87 46.86
CA ASP A 974 -2.96 -29.65 46.19
C ASP A 974 -2.97 -29.84 44.67
N PRO A 975 -3.06 -28.75 43.89
CA PRO A 975 -2.97 -28.84 42.44
C PRO A 975 -1.59 -29.37 41.99
N ASN A 976 -1.59 -30.35 41.09
CA ASN A 976 -0.39 -30.80 40.39
C ASN A 976 -0.29 -30.11 39.03
N TRP A 977 0.78 -29.34 38.82
CA TRP A 977 1.02 -28.54 37.61
C TRP A 977 2.19 -29.10 36.82
N VAL A 978 1.95 -29.45 35.56
CA VAL A 978 2.98 -29.90 34.61
C VAL A 978 3.27 -28.76 33.65
N VAL A 979 4.53 -28.36 33.54
CA VAL A 979 4.97 -27.30 32.61
C VAL A 979 5.42 -27.90 31.28
N ARG A 980 4.93 -27.34 30.19
CA ARG A 980 5.30 -27.65 28.80
C ARG A 980 5.59 -26.35 28.03
N HIS A 981 6.07 -26.46 26.79
CA HIS A 981 6.34 -25.31 25.92
C HIS A 981 7.20 -24.23 26.59
N GLN A 982 8.18 -24.65 27.40
CA GLN A 982 9.07 -23.76 28.14
C GLN A 982 8.31 -22.69 28.95
N GLY A 983 7.20 -23.05 29.61
CA GLY A 983 6.42 -22.13 30.44
C GLY A 983 5.23 -21.47 29.73
N LYS A 984 5.01 -21.75 28.44
CA LYS A 984 3.83 -21.27 27.69
C LYS A 984 2.66 -22.24 27.69
N GLU A 985 2.80 -23.39 28.34
CA GLU A 985 1.73 -24.34 28.55
C GLU A 985 1.81 -24.98 29.93
N LEU A 986 0.70 -24.98 30.66
CA LEU A 986 0.58 -25.65 31.95
C LEU A 986 -0.63 -26.58 31.93
N VAL A 987 -0.43 -27.80 32.41
CA VAL A 987 -1.48 -28.81 32.53
C VAL A 987 -1.69 -29.15 33.99
N GLN A 988 -2.93 -29.03 34.44
CA GLN A 988 -3.34 -29.40 35.79
C GLN A 988 -4.02 -30.77 35.76
N THR A 989 -3.51 -31.74 36.52
CA THR A 989 -3.85 -33.16 36.34
C THR A 989 -4.77 -33.78 37.38
N VAL A 990 -4.96 -33.14 38.54
CA VAL A 990 -5.66 -33.74 39.69
C VAL A 990 -6.88 -32.93 40.12
N ASN A 991 -7.95 -33.60 40.54
CA ASN A 991 -9.05 -32.90 41.20
C ASN A 991 -8.57 -32.42 42.59
N CYS A 992 -8.48 -31.09 42.74
CA CYS A 992 -7.78 -30.42 43.85
C CYS A 992 -8.62 -29.36 44.56
N ASP A 993 -8.14 -28.98 45.75
CA ASP A 993 -8.57 -27.77 46.46
C ASP A 993 -8.28 -26.50 45.63
N PRO A 994 -8.97 -25.36 45.88
CA PRO A 994 -8.76 -24.16 45.07
C PRO A 994 -7.32 -23.68 45.19
N GLY A 995 -6.66 -23.49 44.05
CA GLY A 995 -5.27 -23.09 44.02
C GLY A 995 -4.90 -22.29 42.79
N LEU A 996 -3.78 -21.60 42.89
CA LEU A 996 -3.22 -20.78 41.84
C LEU A 996 -1.79 -21.22 41.51
N ALA A 997 -1.43 -21.09 40.24
CA ALA A 997 -0.05 -21.01 39.79
C ALA A 997 0.19 -19.59 39.27
N VAL A 998 0.91 -18.76 40.03
CA VAL A 998 1.14 -17.34 39.72
C VAL A 998 2.58 -17.14 39.26
N GLY A 999 2.77 -16.58 38.06
CA GLY A 999 4.09 -16.24 37.54
C GLY A 999 4.75 -15.14 38.37
N TYR A 1000 6.06 -14.95 38.18
CA TYR A 1000 6.80 -13.93 38.94
C TYR A 1000 6.76 -12.55 38.29
N ASP A 1001 6.60 -12.50 36.96
CA ASP A 1001 6.52 -11.25 36.21
C ASP A 1001 5.34 -10.38 36.65
N GLU A 1002 5.61 -9.09 36.76
CA GLU A 1002 4.68 -8.08 37.24
C GLU A 1002 4.33 -7.08 36.14
N PHE A 1003 3.06 -6.67 36.10
CA PHE A 1003 2.57 -5.83 35.03
C PHE A 1003 1.77 -4.65 35.55
N ASN A 1004 2.03 -3.49 34.96
CA ASN A 1004 1.16 -2.32 35.04
C ASN A 1004 -0.05 -2.56 34.14
N ALA A 1005 0.12 -2.38 32.83
CA ALA A 1005 -0.91 -2.60 31.84
C ALA A 1005 -0.59 -3.83 30.99
N VAL A 1006 -1.55 -4.75 30.85
CA VAL A 1006 -1.28 -6.06 30.25
C VAL A 1006 -2.43 -6.53 29.36
N ASP A 1007 -2.08 -7.12 28.23
CA ASP A 1007 -2.95 -8.03 27.50
C ASP A 1007 -2.49 -9.46 27.79
N PHE A 1008 -3.41 -10.34 28.22
CA PHE A 1008 -3.10 -11.74 28.54
C PHE A 1008 -4.08 -12.67 27.82
N SER A 1009 -3.55 -13.69 27.16
CA SER A 1009 -4.33 -14.63 26.37
C SER A 1009 -3.78 -16.04 26.51
N GLY A 1010 -4.64 -17.01 26.29
CA GLY A 1010 -4.29 -18.42 26.40
C GLY A 1010 -5.45 -19.29 25.95
N THR A 1011 -5.14 -20.55 25.72
CA THR A 1011 -6.08 -21.57 25.30
C THR A 1011 -6.48 -22.41 26.50
N PHE A 1012 -7.79 -22.56 26.64
CA PHE A 1012 -8.46 -23.29 27.68
C PHE A 1012 -9.08 -24.54 27.09
N PHE A 1013 -8.71 -25.70 27.61
CA PHE A 1013 -9.22 -26.99 27.17
C PHE A 1013 -9.31 -27.96 28.34
N ILE A 1014 -10.38 -28.74 28.44
CA ILE A 1014 -10.55 -29.76 29.47
C ILE A 1014 -10.57 -31.12 28.79
N ASN A 1015 -9.53 -31.92 29.07
CA ASN A 1015 -9.27 -33.20 28.42
C ASN A 1015 -9.91 -34.38 29.18
N THR A 1016 -11.14 -34.21 29.64
CA THR A 1016 -11.89 -35.25 30.36
C THR A 1016 -13.39 -34.98 30.29
N GLU A 1017 -14.20 -36.04 30.43
CA GLU A 1017 -15.65 -35.95 30.66
C GLU A 1017 -16.01 -35.99 32.16
N ARG A 1018 -14.98 -35.99 33.02
CA ARG A 1018 -15.15 -36.05 34.48
C ARG A 1018 -15.16 -34.65 35.08
N ASP A 1019 -16.00 -34.52 36.10
CA ASP A 1019 -16.29 -33.27 36.82
C ASP A 1019 -16.93 -32.18 35.94
N ASP A 1020 -17.39 -31.11 36.58
CA ASP A 1020 -18.13 -30.01 35.93
C ASP A 1020 -17.76 -28.63 36.52
N ASP A 1021 -16.57 -28.54 37.10
CA ASP A 1021 -16.13 -27.55 38.09
C ASP A 1021 -15.37 -26.36 37.47
N TYR A 1022 -14.60 -25.63 38.29
CA TYR A 1022 -14.04 -24.33 37.94
C TYR A 1022 -12.60 -24.44 37.45
N ALA A 1023 -12.32 -23.71 36.38
CA ALA A 1023 -10.97 -23.35 35.99
C ALA A 1023 -10.95 -21.97 35.32
N GLY A 1024 -9.76 -21.38 35.20
CA GLY A 1024 -9.58 -20.06 34.60
C GLY A 1024 -8.22 -19.47 34.95
N PHE A 1025 -8.15 -18.15 35.12
CA PHE A 1025 -6.89 -17.44 35.31
C PHE A 1025 -7.07 -16.21 36.21
N VAL A 1026 -5.97 -15.74 36.80
CA VAL A 1026 -5.91 -14.54 37.63
C VAL A 1026 -5.03 -13.47 36.99
N PHE A 1027 -5.31 -12.22 37.34
CA PHE A 1027 -4.53 -11.07 36.90
C PHE A 1027 -4.58 -9.97 37.96
N GLY A 1028 -3.57 -9.09 37.95
CA GLY A 1028 -3.40 -8.09 39.01
C GLY A 1028 -3.33 -8.76 40.38
N TYR A 1029 -2.63 -9.89 40.46
CA TYR A 1029 -2.39 -10.59 41.71
C TYR A 1029 -1.33 -9.82 42.51
N GLN A 1030 -1.67 -9.47 43.74
CA GLN A 1030 -0.76 -8.83 44.69
C GLN A 1030 -0.53 -9.77 45.86
N SER A 1031 -1.64 -10.25 46.45
CA SER A 1031 -1.63 -11.28 47.48
C SER A 1031 -2.79 -12.25 47.29
N SER A 1032 -2.81 -13.35 48.02
CA SER A 1032 -3.89 -14.35 48.07
C SER A 1032 -5.23 -13.76 48.59
N SER A 1033 -5.21 -12.53 49.10
CA SER A 1033 -6.40 -11.76 49.45
C SER A 1033 -6.78 -10.71 48.42
N ARG A 1034 -5.89 -10.41 47.46
CA ARG A 1034 -5.93 -9.25 46.57
C ARG A 1034 -5.58 -9.63 45.13
N PHE A 1035 -6.60 -9.99 44.34
CA PHE A 1035 -6.43 -10.29 42.92
C PHE A 1035 -7.74 -10.20 42.14
N TYR A 1036 -7.66 -10.08 40.82
CA TYR A 1036 -8.80 -10.36 39.94
C TYR A 1036 -8.75 -11.80 39.45
N VAL A 1037 -9.92 -12.40 39.26
CA VAL A 1037 -10.04 -13.78 38.77
C VAL A 1037 -11.11 -13.89 37.70
N VAL A 1038 -10.75 -14.56 36.62
CA VAL A 1038 -11.67 -15.06 35.60
C VAL A 1038 -11.83 -16.54 35.82
N MET A 1039 -13.05 -17.00 36.02
CA MET A 1039 -13.33 -18.42 36.28
C MET A 1039 -14.57 -18.88 35.54
N TRP A 1040 -14.56 -20.14 35.12
CA TRP A 1040 -15.61 -20.71 34.29
C TRP A 1040 -16.00 -22.10 34.77
N LYS A 1041 -17.31 -22.30 35.00
CA LYS A 1041 -17.90 -23.58 35.40
C LYS A 1041 -18.80 -24.15 34.31
N GLN A 1042 -18.81 -25.48 34.14
CA GLN A 1042 -19.64 -26.18 33.16
C GLN A 1042 -21.11 -26.22 33.57
N VAL A 1043 -21.41 -26.79 34.74
CA VAL A 1043 -22.78 -27.00 35.21
C VAL A 1043 -23.01 -26.23 36.50
N THR A 1044 -24.20 -25.63 36.66
CA THR A 1044 -24.55 -24.92 37.89
C THR A 1044 -24.64 -25.89 39.08
N GLN A 1045 -23.86 -25.66 40.13
CA GLN A 1045 -23.79 -26.51 41.33
C GLN A 1045 -23.69 -25.67 42.61
N SER A 1046 -24.37 -26.09 43.68
CA SER A 1046 -24.12 -25.55 45.03
C SER A 1046 -22.90 -26.26 45.62
N TYR A 1047 -21.99 -25.49 46.23
CA TYR A 1047 -20.85 -26.08 46.93
C TYR A 1047 -21.35 -27.03 48.02
N TRP A 1048 -20.68 -28.16 48.19
CA TRP A 1048 -21.13 -29.21 49.11
C TRP A 1048 -21.00 -28.79 50.58
N ASP A 1049 -20.01 -27.98 50.92
CA ASP A 1049 -19.90 -27.39 52.26
C ASP A 1049 -20.77 -26.13 52.38
N THR A 1050 -21.68 -26.16 53.34
CA THR A 1050 -22.60 -25.04 53.60
C THR A 1050 -22.05 -24.03 54.59
N ASN A 1051 -20.97 -24.37 55.29
CA ASN A 1051 -20.22 -23.46 56.15
C ASN A 1051 -19.03 -22.87 55.37
N PRO A 1052 -18.63 -21.62 55.66
CA PRO A 1052 -19.27 -20.67 56.58
C PRO A 1052 -20.52 -20.00 55.97
N THR A 1053 -20.65 -20.04 54.64
CA THR A 1053 -21.80 -19.50 53.91
C THR A 1053 -22.19 -20.40 52.74
N ARG A 1054 -23.48 -20.60 52.51
CA ARG A 1054 -23.96 -21.38 51.37
C ARG A 1054 -23.56 -20.72 50.05
N ALA A 1055 -22.71 -21.40 49.27
CA ALA A 1055 -22.24 -20.93 47.98
C ALA A 1055 -22.98 -21.62 46.82
N GLN A 1056 -23.46 -20.83 45.87
CA GLN A 1056 -24.05 -21.34 44.63
C GLN A 1056 -23.24 -20.84 43.44
N GLY A 1057 -22.60 -21.78 42.73
CA GLY A 1057 -21.81 -21.53 41.53
C GLY A 1057 -22.65 -21.80 40.29
N TYR A 1058 -22.87 -20.78 39.48
CA TYR A 1058 -23.59 -20.87 38.21
C TYR A 1058 -22.62 -21.19 37.08
N SER A 1059 -23.10 -21.92 36.08
CA SER A 1059 -22.40 -22.11 34.81
C SER A 1059 -22.25 -20.78 34.09
N GLY A 1060 -21.15 -20.60 33.35
CA GLY A 1060 -20.84 -19.34 32.69
C GLY A 1060 -19.55 -18.68 33.18
N LEU A 1061 -18.94 -17.91 32.28
CA LEU A 1061 -17.73 -17.16 32.55
C LEU A 1061 -18.03 -16.07 33.60
N SER A 1062 -17.19 -15.96 34.61
CA SER A 1062 -17.32 -14.97 35.69
C SER A 1062 -16.02 -14.19 35.82
N VAL A 1063 -16.13 -12.87 35.93
CA VAL A 1063 -15.03 -11.96 36.27
C VAL A 1063 -15.29 -11.43 37.67
N LYS A 1064 -14.37 -11.66 38.60
CA LYS A 1064 -14.50 -11.27 40.00
C LYS A 1064 -13.25 -10.52 40.45
N VAL A 1065 -13.44 -9.69 41.47
CA VAL A 1065 -12.35 -9.11 42.26
C VAL A 1065 -12.41 -9.70 43.65
N VAL A 1066 -11.27 -10.19 44.12
CA VAL A 1066 -11.07 -10.73 45.46
C VAL A 1066 -10.45 -9.63 46.30
N ASN A 1067 -11.11 -9.27 47.38
CA ASN A 1067 -10.63 -8.35 48.40
C ASN A 1067 -11.05 -8.94 49.74
N SER A 1068 -10.24 -9.90 50.20
CA SER A 1068 -10.55 -10.75 51.35
C SER A 1068 -10.10 -10.10 52.65
N THR A 1069 -11.01 -10.06 53.61
CA THR A 1069 -10.71 -9.62 54.99
C THR A 1069 -10.22 -10.76 55.89
N THR A 1070 -10.24 -12.00 55.40
CA THR A 1070 -9.85 -13.19 56.17
C THR A 1070 -8.65 -13.93 55.60
N GLY A 1071 -8.24 -13.62 54.37
CA GLY A 1071 -7.27 -14.43 53.62
C GLY A 1071 -7.78 -15.81 53.21
N PRO A 1072 -6.86 -16.69 52.77
CA PRO A 1072 -7.12 -18.09 52.42
C PRO A 1072 -7.86 -18.88 53.50
N GLY A 1073 -8.77 -19.75 53.07
CA GLY A 1073 -9.56 -20.63 53.95
C GLY A 1073 -11.04 -20.70 53.58
N GLU A 1074 -11.85 -21.25 54.50
CA GLU A 1074 -13.25 -21.61 54.25
C GLU A 1074 -14.15 -20.44 53.77
N HIS A 1075 -13.88 -19.21 54.24
CA HIS A 1075 -14.62 -18.01 53.85
C HIS A 1075 -14.36 -17.61 52.40
N LEU A 1076 -13.08 -17.52 52.03
CA LEU A 1076 -12.66 -17.13 50.69
C LEU A 1076 -13.04 -18.23 49.68
N ARG A 1077 -12.83 -19.50 50.02
CA ARG A 1077 -13.24 -20.66 49.22
C ARG A 1077 -14.71 -20.60 48.82
N ASN A 1078 -15.62 -20.48 49.79
CA ASN A 1078 -17.06 -20.43 49.50
C ASN A 1078 -17.43 -19.16 48.71
N ALA A 1079 -16.75 -18.03 48.98
CA ALA A 1079 -16.96 -16.78 48.25
C ALA A 1079 -16.52 -16.88 46.78
N LEU A 1080 -15.40 -17.55 46.51
CA LEU A 1080 -14.89 -17.84 45.16
C LEU A 1080 -15.84 -18.76 44.40
N TRP A 1081 -16.37 -19.80 45.05
CA TRP A 1081 -17.37 -20.66 44.42
C TRP A 1081 -18.68 -19.92 44.08
N HIS A 1082 -19.11 -19.00 44.94
CA HIS A 1082 -20.39 -18.34 44.77
C HIS A 1082 -20.41 -17.36 43.59
N THR A 1083 -21.38 -17.51 42.67
CA THR A 1083 -21.67 -16.48 41.66
C THR A 1083 -22.49 -15.36 42.28
N GLY A 1084 -21.81 -14.26 42.64
CA GLY A 1084 -22.41 -13.13 43.31
C GLY A 1084 -21.40 -12.36 44.16
N ASN A 1085 -21.91 -11.49 45.02
CA ASN A 1085 -21.08 -10.74 45.94
C ASN A 1085 -21.13 -11.39 47.33
N THR A 1086 -19.96 -11.59 47.92
CA THR A 1086 -19.78 -12.02 49.31
C THR A 1086 -19.07 -10.89 50.05
N PRO A 1087 -19.77 -10.16 50.94
CA PRO A 1087 -19.21 -8.98 51.61
C PRO A 1087 -17.89 -9.28 52.33
N GLY A 1088 -16.89 -8.42 52.14
CA GLY A 1088 -15.56 -8.56 52.75
C GLY A 1088 -14.73 -9.74 52.21
N GLN A 1089 -15.12 -10.31 51.07
CA GLN A 1089 -14.45 -11.46 50.44
C GLN A 1089 -14.29 -11.26 48.93
N VAL A 1090 -15.40 -11.36 48.17
CA VAL A 1090 -15.37 -11.38 46.70
C VAL A 1090 -16.52 -10.57 46.13
N ARG A 1091 -16.25 -9.78 45.09
CA ARG A 1091 -17.27 -9.08 44.30
C ARG A 1091 -17.23 -9.56 42.87
N THR A 1092 -18.37 -10.02 42.36
CA THR A 1092 -18.51 -10.38 40.95
C THR A 1092 -18.71 -9.09 40.14
N LEU A 1093 -17.75 -8.79 39.27
CA LEU A 1093 -17.78 -7.63 38.37
C LEU A 1093 -18.70 -7.89 37.18
N TRP A 1094 -18.63 -9.09 36.64
CA TRP A 1094 -19.42 -9.53 35.50
C TRP A 1094 -19.59 -11.04 35.52
N HIS A 1095 -20.70 -11.51 34.96
CA HIS A 1095 -20.97 -12.93 34.71
C HIS A 1095 -21.77 -13.05 33.42
N ASP A 1096 -21.50 -14.08 32.61
CA ASP A 1096 -22.24 -14.31 31.37
C ASP A 1096 -23.73 -14.51 31.66
N PRO A 1097 -24.61 -13.59 31.23
CA PRO A 1097 -26.05 -13.68 31.53
C PRO A 1097 -26.74 -14.87 30.85
N ARG A 1098 -26.08 -15.53 29.89
CA ARG A 1098 -26.60 -16.73 29.21
C ARG A 1098 -26.28 -18.02 29.98
N HIS A 1099 -25.41 -17.95 30.98
CA HIS A 1099 -24.99 -19.07 31.81
C HIS A 1099 -24.42 -20.27 31.02
N ILE A 1100 -23.68 -20.00 29.94
CA ILE A 1100 -23.12 -21.03 29.07
C ILE A 1100 -21.86 -21.60 29.70
N GLY A 1101 -21.90 -22.86 30.13
CA GLY A 1101 -20.72 -23.59 30.58
C GLY A 1101 -19.78 -23.97 29.44
N TRP A 1102 -18.53 -24.29 29.79
CA TRP A 1102 -17.58 -24.91 28.87
C TRP A 1102 -18.04 -26.32 28.48
N LYS A 1103 -17.48 -26.88 27.41
CA LYS A 1103 -17.78 -28.24 26.93
C LYS A 1103 -16.53 -29.09 27.02
N ASP A 1104 -16.73 -30.38 27.24
CA ASP A 1104 -15.65 -31.39 27.25
C ASP A 1104 -14.94 -31.40 25.90
N PHE A 1105 -13.62 -31.64 25.92
CA PHE A 1105 -12.77 -31.75 24.73
C PHE A 1105 -12.96 -30.62 23.71
N THR A 1106 -13.16 -29.40 24.20
CA THR A 1106 -13.43 -28.23 23.36
C THR A 1106 -12.42 -27.14 23.67
N ALA A 1107 -11.76 -26.64 22.62
CA ALA A 1107 -10.80 -25.56 22.73
C ALA A 1107 -11.49 -24.19 22.77
N TYR A 1108 -11.08 -23.39 23.75
CA TYR A 1108 -11.47 -22.01 23.89
C TYR A 1108 -10.25 -21.11 23.99
N ARG A 1109 -10.31 -19.90 23.43
CA ARG A 1109 -9.23 -18.91 23.59
C ARG A 1109 -9.75 -17.75 24.43
N TRP A 1110 -9.08 -17.40 25.52
CA TRP A 1110 -9.38 -16.16 26.23
C TRP A 1110 -8.47 -15.03 25.76
N ARG A 1111 -8.96 -13.80 25.86
CA ARG A 1111 -8.20 -12.56 25.73
C ARG A 1111 -8.65 -11.59 26.81
N LEU A 1112 -7.74 -11.28 27.73
CA LEU A 1112 -7.84 -10.23 28.72
C LEU A 1112 -7.15 -8.98 28.20
N SER A 1113 -7.78 -7.82 28.37
CA SER A 1113 -7.13 -6.52 28.33
C SER A 1113 -7.36 -5.79 29.64
N HIS A 1114 -6.27 -5.49 30.36
CA HIS A 1114 -6.29 -4.78 31.64
C HIS A 1114 -5.46 -3.49 31.54
N ARG A 1115 -6.07 -2.35 31.88
CA ARG A 1115 -5.42 -1.03 31.93
C ARG A 1115 -5.72 -0.35 33.27
N PRO A 1116 -4.97 -0.66 34.34
CA PRO A 1116 -5.32 -0.22 35.70
C PRO A 1116 -5.35 1.30 35.89
N LYS A 1117 -4.50 2.07 35.17
CA LYS A 1117 -4.53 3.54 35.14
C LYS A 1117 -5.95 4.11 34.95
N THR A 1118 -6.74 3.49 34.07
CA THR A 1118 -8.16 3.85 33.85
C THR A 1118 -9.15 2.93 34.57
N GLY A 1119 -8.67 1.77 35.04
CA GLY A 1119 -9.46 0.67 35.59
C GLY A 1119 -10.12 -0.21 34.53
N PHE A 1120 -9.76 -0.06 33.26
CA PHE A 1120 -10.40 -0.79 32.17
C PHE A 1120 -10.04 -2.27 32.23
N ILE A 1121 -11.05 -3.13 32.19
CA ILE A 1121 -10.94 -4.59 32.10
C ILE A 1121 -11.87 -5.05 30.97
N ARG A 1122 -11.38 -5.91 30.09
CA ARG A 1122 -12.23 -6.61 29.10
C ARG A 1122 -11.76 -8.04 28.94
N VAL A 1123 -12.71 -8.97 29.00
CA VAL A 1123 -12.46 -10.40 28.80
C VAL A 1123 -13.31 -10.88 27.63
N VAL A 1124 -12.65 -11.42 26.61
CA VAL A 1124 -13.28 -12.03 25.44
C VAL A 1124 -12.92 -13.51 25.42
N MET A 1125 -13.91 -14.38 25.26
CA MET A 1125 -13.73 -15.83 25.16
C MET A 1125 -14.21 -16.30 23.79
N TYR A 1126 -13.36 -17.03 23.08
CA TYR A 1126 -13.64 -17.61 21.77
C TYR A 1126 -13.88 -19.11 21.89
N GLU A 1127 -14.85 -19.67 21.14
CA GLU A 1127 -14.98 -21.10 20.88
C GLU A 1127 -14.54 -21.32 19.42
N GLY A 1128 -13.39 -21.94 19.22
CA GLY A 1128 -12.68 -21.91 17.94
C GLY A 1128 -12.48 -20.47 17.46
N LYS A 1129 -13.17 -20.09 16.38
CA LYS A 1129 -13.08 -18.77 15.74
C LYS A 1129 -14.12 -17.75 16.22
N LYS A 1130 -15.16 -18.21 16.91
CA LYS A 1130 -16.33 -17.39 17.21
C LYS A 1130 -16.23 -16.85 18.62
N ILE A 1131 -16.51 -15.56 18.80
CA ILE A 1131 -16.66 -15.00 20.14
C ILE A 1131 -17.86 -15.66 20.79
N MET A 1132 -17.60 -16.45 21.82
CA MET A 1132 -18.61 -17.12 22.61
C MET A 1132 -19.11 -16.16 23.68
N ALA A 1133 -18.22 -15.50 24.42
CA ALA A 1133 -18.57 -14.52 25.45
C ALA A 1133 -17.68 -13.26 25.34
N ASP A 1134 -18.25 -12.10 25.65
CA ASP A 1134 -17.54 -10.83 25.75
C ASP A 1134 -18.11 -10.08 26.96
N SER A 1135 -17.24 -9.71 27.90
CA SER A 1135 -17.66 -8.95 29.06
C SER A 1135 -18.12 -7.53 28.71
N GLY A 1136 -17.71 -7.04 27.54
CA GLY A 1136 -17.68 -5.61 27.26
C GLY A 1136 -16.66 -4.89 28.16
N PRO A 1137 -16.62 -3.55 28.10
CA PRO A 1137 -15.76 -2.77 28.97
C PRO A 1137 -16.27 -2.79 30.41
N ILE A 1138 -15.48 -3.34 31.32
CA ILE A 1138 -15.64 -3.26 32.78
C ILE A 1138 -14.69 -2.18 33.29
N TYR A 1139 -15.08 -1.46 34.34
CA TYR A 1139 -14.22 -0.48 35.01
C TYR A 1139 -14.11 -0.80 36.49
N ASP A 1140 -12.90 -1.11 36.95
CA ASP A 1140 -12.56 -1.38 38.34
C ASP A 1140 -11.13 -0.92 38.64
N LYS A 1141 -10.93 -0.25 39.77
CA LYS A 1141 -9.64 0.33 40.18
C LYS A 1141 -9.20 -0.20 41.55
N THR A 1142 -9.61 -1.42 41.90
CA THR A 1142 -9.26 -1.98 43.21
C THR A 1142 -7.76 -2.22 43.29
N TYR A 1143 -7.15 -2.73 42.21
CA TYR A 1143 -5.72 -3.01 42.10
C TYR A 1143 -5.15 -2.35 40.84
N ALA A 1144 -4.00 -1.71 40.98
CA ALA A 1144 -3.33 -0.87 39.99
C ALA A 1144 -2.26 -1.60 39.18
N GLY A 1145 -2.24 -2.94 39.21
CA GLY A 1145 -1.28 -3.78 38.52
C GLY A 1145 -1.14 -5.11 39.25
N GLY A 1146 -0.08 -5.85 38.95
CA GLY A 1146 0.33 -7.06 39.66
C GLY A 1146 0.64 -8.23 38.73
N ARG A 1147 0.68 -9.42 39.30
CA ARG A 1147 1.11 -10.66 38.61
C ARG A 1147 -0.04 -11.36 37.87
N LEU A 1148 0.33 -12.24 36.95
CA LEU A 1148 -0.58 -13.12 36.21
C LEU A 1148 -0.51 -14.56 36.75
N GLY A 1149 -1.58 -15.33 36.57
CA GLY A 1149 -1.56 -16.74 36.96
C GLY A 1149 -2.73 -17.54 36.46
N LEU A 1150 -2.70 -18.85 36.72
CA LEU A 1150 -3.71 -19.82 36.37
C LEU A 1150 -4.49 -20.25 37.61
N PHE A 1151 -5.75 -20.59 37.45
CA PHE A 1151 -6.67 -20.91 38.54
C PHE A 1151 -7.42 -22.21 38.27
N VAL A 1152 -7.46 -23.07 39.28
CA VAL A 1152 -8.30 -24.27 39.29
C VAL A 1152 -9.03 -24.38 40.62
N PHE A 1153 -10.22 -24.98 40.58
CA PHE A 1153 -10.96 -25.33 41.79
C PHE A 1153 -11.85 -26.54 41.49
N SER A 1154 -11.47 -27.71 42.01
CA SER A 1154 -12.20 -28.98 41.93
C SER A 1154 -12.33 -29.56 40.50
N GLN A 1155 -11.44 -29.19 39.57
CA GLN A 1155 -11.45 -29.69 38.19
C GLN A 1155 -10.10 -30.30 37.83
N GLU A 1156 -10.11 -31.50 37.25
CA GLU A 1156 -8.92 -32.21 36.75
C GLU A 1156 -8.75 -32.08 35.22
N MET A 1157 -7.55 -32.39 34.73
CA MET A 1157 -7.17 -32.45 33.31
C MET A 1157 -7.44 -31.15 32.55
N VAL A 1158 -7.04 -30.03 33.16
CA VAL A 1158 -7.18 -28.68 32.60
C VAL A 1158 -5.90 -28.27 31.88
N PHE A 1159 -6.01 -27.94 30.61
CA PHE A 1159 -4.93 -27.47 29.75
C PHE A 1159 -5.03 -25.96 29.61
N PHE A 1160 -3.94 -25.29 29.97
CA PHE A 1160 -3.71 -23.88 29.74
C PHE A 1160 -2.57 -23.74 28.74
N SER A 1161 -2.93 -23.71 27.45
CA SER A 1161 -1.99 -23.84 26.32
C SER A 1161 -1.76 -22.51 25.58
N ASP A 1162 -0.65 -22.37 24.86
CA ASP A 1162 -0.25 -21.18 24.11
C ASP A 1162 -0.49 -19.86 24.88
N LEU A 1163 -0.02 -19.84 26.13
CA LEU A 1163 -0.07 -18.67 27.00
C LEU A 1163 0.77 -17.55 26.40
N LYS A 1164 0.20 -16.34 26.39
CA LYS A 1164 0.83 -15.13 25.85
C LYS A 1164 0.39 -13.93 26.67
N TYR A 1165 1.34 -13.22 27.27
CA TYR A 1165 1.13 -11.88 27.81
C TYR A 1165 1.99 -10.84 27.09
N GLU A 1166 1.51 -9.61 27.00
CA GLU A 1166 2.21 -8.47 26.41
C GLU A 1166 1.99 -7.21 27.27
N CYS A 1167 3.04 -6.44 27.51
CA CYS A 1167 2.93 -5.12 28.14
C CYS A 1167 2.28 -4.13 27.18
N ARG A 1168 1.28 -3.38 27.68
CA ARG A 1168 0.48 -2.46 26.86
C ARG A 1168 0.11 -1.20 27.63
N ASP A 1169 1.09 -0.34 27.89
CA ASP A 1169 0.91 0.92 28.64
C ASP A 1169 0.20 2.06 27.88
N SER A 1170 -0.06 1.88 26.58
CA SER A 1170 -0.65 2.90 25.67
C SER A 1170 -2.18 2.87 25.51
#